data_AF-A0A7S4SHC8-F1
#
_entry.id   AF-A0A7S4SHC8-F1
#
_cell.length_a   1.000
_cell.length_b   1.000
_cell.length_c   1.000
_cell.angle_alpha   90.00
_cell.angle_beta   90.00
_cell.angle_gamma   90.00
#
_symmetry.space_group_name_H-M   'P 1'
#
loop_
_entity.id
_entity.type
_entity.pdbx_description
1 polymer ?
#
loop_
_entity_poly.entity_id
_entity_poly.type
_entity_poly.pdbx_seq_one_letter_code
_entity_poly.pdbx_strand_id
1 'polypeptide(L)'
;GVPAMAEKDVAHAAAAPEEAPEAAPEAAPEATPKAAAEEAARPMCKQPSFAALQRAEVETASESCVGCCCCILCPLCPTYNDWDYEEWEVVRRDVHDGGSIRSLWRVLNEQMNALSERLVFFRELLKDARKAWPNSPRWEELSGMIDQHLQRRSESFYWMMLLHEVHILVAKHAITRDEHTRVSQAIRNRALPLVRGEKPASETLQRSLREGVAAALAEGRCGCKGKSRGLLLTILREQLERAVTDVLIMPLVLMLIFTVYRVPRALEEIRRGKDPAYTKATIRREAALLLRDILRVVQFVFLFALLAATLVKFPDFLANLRPTLGLRKARDCALQAAKELIVGLGEVFVLLTAWKTYRLLVSALVFAILCPAAMLALALPRFGGGTRARFGLASTCWLALVVVSCVFPGPDAVVALFALLIAAFVGFGFNWIGGWLRRRGGQDWWSPVVRCTLPNMLSLLTILSEAVALAWAGMQLWPDTRPLFAYRMPDFIPIRQDAPQLAALFVVFATVILETVPMVADEEDQEPTVTSLGWQTATMFCKEVLFPLVVATLIPGSQDSWHYAVALVFYIAVVVLGPASWDVDLPYESQLDIRCVGLCAGGRRLAVAAALLASHADLFYLFQALGFFSGAWALGWAPWGCASLWPEALRMGSSAGALAAAGLGSWVASFAAWGCTSGLALGLAVGSQRLHRQRLAESKVPAAFRHVEALKRRICLWSTEAAPELRPDADVKGTGRRVLELEEEIPMERLDLAFFAERPAWRRELADARDYDTVLAHLEKLEVMIREPATRVLLRQVLAKTPIDRFRPHGRQLGQPLADEIVGFVVPRVDIGLPQPLEGWQYGKLDLAELWGAAAQKAAGIPQSIHTEAAQPTTLGRRQPRVPQAVFMVS
;
A
#
# COMPACT_ATOMS: atom_id res chain seq x y z
N GLY A 1 -3.17 -24.62 -70.67
CA GLY A 1 -1.72 -24.88 -70.68
C GLY A 1 -1.27 -25.10 -69.25
N VAL A 2 -1.02 -26.36 -68.92
CA VAL A 2 -0.18 -26.89 -67.81
C VAL A 2 1.26 -26.32 -67.94
N PRO A 3 2.22 -26.36 -66.98
CA PRO A 3 2.38 -27.19 -65.74
C PRO A 3 2.85 -26.39 -64.49
N ALA A 4 3.23 -26.96 -63.33
CA ALA A 4 3.08 -28.20 -62.54
C ALA A 4 4.16 -28.12 -61.41
N MET A 5 3.97 -28.63 -60.19
CA MET A 5 4.41 -29.94 -59.63
C MET A 5 4.65 -29.69 -58.11
N ALA A 6 4.57 -30.59 -57.12
CA ALA A 6 4.37 -32.04 -56.94
C ALA A 6 3.95 -32.22 -55.44
N GLU A 7 3.00 -33.06 -55.02
CA GLU A 7 2.86 -34.54 -55.02
C GLU A 7 3.66 -35.27 -53.93
N LYS A 8 2.95 -35.86 -52.92
CA LYS A 8 3.06 -37.30 -52.56
C LYS A 8 2.02 -37.76 -51.52
N ASP A 9 1.19 -38.71 -51.94
CA ASP A 9 0.31 -39.58 -51.16
C ASP A 9 1.06 -40.77 -50.54
N VAL A 10 0.47 -41.44 -49.54
CA VAL A 10 0.21 -42.91 -49.51
C VAL A 10 -0.99 -43.23 -48.60
N ALA A 11 -1.97 -43.98 -49.13
CA ALA A 11 -3.14 -44.60 -48.48
C ALA A 11 -2.88 -46.06 -48.06
N HIS A 12 -3.54 -46.63 -47.04
CA HIS A 12 -4.67 -47.60 -47.05
C HIS A 12 -4.44 -48.53 -45.81
N ALA A 13 -5.39 -49.23 -45.15
CA ALA A 13 -6.58 -49.94 -45.60
C ALA A 13 -7.53 -50.23 -44.41
N ALA A 14 -8.77 -50.61 -44.75
CA ALA A 14 -9.88 -51.01 -43.89
C ALA A 14 -9.93 -52.52 -43.60
N ALA A 15 -10.66 -52.94 -42.56
CA ALA A 15 -11.61 -54.07 -42.57
C ALA A 15 -12.33 -54.20 -41.21
N ALA A 16 -13.61 -54.56 -41.26
CA ALA A 16 -14.57 -54.62 -40.15
C ALA A 16 -14.82 -56.10 -39.70
N PRO A 17 -16.01 -56.52 -39.21
CA PRO A 17 -16.27 -56.91 -37.80
C PRO A 17 -16.84 -58.35 -37.66
N GLU A 18 -17.05 -58.84 -36.42
CA GLU A 18 -17.90 -59.99 -35.97
C GLU A 18 -17.45 -60.33 -34.53
N GLU A 19 -18.18 -60.85 -33.54
CA GLU A 19 -19.57 -61.27 -33.29
C GLU A 19 -19.66 -61.55 -31.75
N ALA A 20 -20.84 -61.45 -31.14
CA ALA A 20 -21.15 -61.91 -29.75
C ALA A 20 -21.29 -63.46 -29.71
N PRO A 21 -21.43 -64.21 -28.57
CA PRO A 21 -22.43 -63.99 -27.50
C PRO A 21 -22.13 -64.54 -26.06
N GLU A 22 -23.09 -64.23 -25.17
CA GLU A 22 -23.56 -64.87 -23.91
C GLU A 22 -22.98 -66.21 -23.40
N ALA A 23 -22.78 -66.30 -22.07
CA ALA A 23 -23.36 -67.35 -21.19
C ALA A 23 -23.09 -67.08 -19.68
N ALA A 24 -24.06 -67.47 -18.85
CA ALA A 24 -24.15 -67.26 -17.40
C ALA A 24 -23.64 -68.48 -16.57
N PRO A 25 -23.97 -68.66 -15.26
CA PRO A 25 -23.00 -68.74 -14.17
C PRO A 25 -22.85 -70.15 -13.55
N GLU A 26 -21.69 -70.47 -12.96
CA GLU A 26 -21.48 -71.73 -12.21
C GLU A 26 -20.92 -71.53 -10.79
N ALA A 27 -21.76 -71.96 -9.85
CA ALA A 27 -21.51 -72.77 -8.65
C ALA A 27 -20.38 -72.43 -7.65
N ALA A 28 -20.81 -72.22 -6.40
CA ALA A 28 -20.00 -72.24 -5.18
C ALA A 28 -19.56 -73.68 -4.79
N PRO A 29 -18.42 -73.84 -4.10
CA PRO A 29 -18.13 -75.07 -3.36
C PRO A 29 -18.38 -74.93 -1.86
N GLU A 30 -19.00 -75.99 -1.32
CA GLU A 30 -19.33 -76.24 0.09
C GLU A 30 -18.10 -76.23 1.01
N ALA A 31 -18.29 -75.67 2.20
CA ALA A 31 -17.33 -75.64 3.29
C ALA A 31 -17.37 -76.94 4.12
N THR A 32 -16.20 -77.55 4.36
CA THR A 32 -16.04 -78.68 5.29
C THR A 32 -16.06 -78.25 6.76
N PRO A 33 -16.75 -78.98 7.66
CA PRO A 33 -16.97 -78.61 9.06
C PRO A 33 -15.83 -79.10 9.97
N LYS A 34 -14.60 -78.64 9.73
CA LYS A 34 -13.45 -78.95 10.61
C LYS A 34 -12.62 -77.75 11.05
N ALA A 35 -12.86 -76.57 10.46
CA ALA A 35 -12.24 -75.32 10.88
C ALA A 35 -12.98 -74.63 12.05
N ALA A 36 -14.27 -74.94 12.27
CA ALA A 36 -15.09 -74.27 13.29
C ALA A 36 -14.81 -74.70 14.74
N ALA A 37 -14.13 -75.84 14.95
CA ALA A 37 -13.85 -76.35 16.30
C ALA A 37 -12.50 -75.88 16.86
N GLU A 38 -11.56 -75.46 16.01
CA GLU A 38 -10.22 -75.00 16.43
C GLU A 38 -10.16 -73.46 16.64
N GLU A 39 -11.17 -72.73 16.16
CA GLU A 39 -11.31 -71.29 16.38
C GLU A 39 -12.02 -70.93 17.71
N ALA A 40 -12.71 -71.90 18.32
CA ALA A 40 -13.44 -71.72 19.59
C ALA A 40 -12.56 -71.81 20.85
N ALA A 41 -11.26 -72.14 20.73
CA ALA A 41 -10.36 -72.35 21.87
C ALA A 41 -9.15 -71.40 21.90
N ARG A 42 -9.18 -70.27 21.18
CA ARG A 42 -8.22 -69.18 21.39
C ARG A 42 -8.74 -68.25 22.49
N PRO A 43 -7.94 -67.91 23.52
CA PRO A 43 -8.37 -66.93 24.50
C PRO A 43 -8.59 -65.59 23.77
N MET A 44 -9.86 -65.15 23.70
CA MET A 44 -10.25 -63.80 23.32
C MET A 44 -9.65 -62.81 24.31
N CYS A 45 -8.37 -62.48 24.12
CA CYS A 45 -7.70 -61.40 24.82
C CYS A 45 -6.71 -60.77 23.86
N LYS A 46 -7.24 -59.92 22.97
CA LYS A 46 -6.57 -58.84 22.21
C LYS A 46 -7.60 -58.16 21.30
N GLN A 47 -8.66 -57.58 21.86
CA GLN A 47 -9.22 -56.38 21.24
C GLN A 47 -8.46 -55.20 21.85
N PRO A 48 -7.55 -54.53 21.13
CA PRO A 48 -7.07 -53.23 21.56
C PRO A 48 -8.29 -52.32 21.69
N SER A 49 -8.31 -51.42 22.67
CA SER A 49 -9.40 -50.46 22.86
C SER A 49 -9.53 -49.55 21.62
N PHE A 50 -10.38 -49.98 20.68
CA PHE A 50 -10.67 -49.39 19.36
C PHE A 50 -11.27 -47.96 19.44
N ALA A 51 -11.83 -47.57 20.59
CA ALA A 51 -12.77 -46.45 20.68
C ALA A 51 -12.15 -45.03 20.71
N ALA A 52 -10.87 -44.87 21.05
CA ALA A 52 -10.30 -43.53 21.28
C ALA A 52 -9.57 -42.93 20.07
N LEU A 53 -8.92 -43.76 19.23
CA LEU A 53 -8.20 -43.29 18.04
C LEU A 53 -9.16 -42.92 16.89
N GLN A 54 -10.22 -43.71 16.67
CA GLN A 54 -11.20 -43.49 15.61
C GLN A 54 -12.09 -42.24 15.84
N ARG A 55 -12.20 -41.77 17.09
CA ARG A 55 -12.96 -40.56 17.45
C ARG A 55 -12.41 -39.31 16.79
N ALA A 56 -11.10 -39.08 16.96
CA ALA A 56 -10.43 -37.93 16.37
C ALA A 56 -10.34 -38.08 14.86
N GLU A 57 -10.13 -39.29 14.34
CA GLU A 57 -9.96 -39.52 12.90
C GLU A 57 -11.25 -39.28 12.10
N VAL A 58 -12.43 -39.68 12.59
CA VAL A 58 -13.70 -39.45 11.86
C VAL A 58 -14.18 -38.01 11.97
N GLU A 59 -14.05 -37.38 13.14
CA GLU A 59 -14.36 -35.95 13.33
C GLU A 59 -13.37 -35.09 12.51
N THR A 60 -12.06 -35.41 12.55
CA THR A 60 -11.04 -34.72 11.75
C THR A 60 -11.18 -35.03 10.26
N ALA A 61 -11.55 -36.24 9.84
CA ALA A 61 -11.73 -36.58 8.42
C ALA A 61 -12.95 -35.87 7.84
N SER A 62 -14.08 -35.86 8.54
CA SER A 62 -15.29 -35.14 8.12
C SER A 62 -15.08 -33.62 8.15
N GLU A 63 -14.47 -33.07 9.20
CA GLU A 63 -14.11 -31.65 9.29
C GLU A 63 -13.00 -31.25 8.32
N SER A 64 -12.09 -32.14 7.93
CA SER A 64 -11.04 -31.85 6.95
C SER A 64 -11.54 -32.00 5.51
N CYS A 65 -12.49 -32.91 5.23
CA CYS A 65 -13.21 -32.97 3.96
C CYS A 65 -14.02 -31.69 3.75
N VAL A 66 -14.73 -31.23 4.79
CA VAL A 66 -15.53 -29.99 4.78
C VAL A 66 -14.65 -28.74 4.87
N GLY A 67 -13.53 -28.81 5.60
CA GLY A 67 -12.59 -27.72 5.84
C GLY A 67 -11.66 -27.44 4.66
N CYS A 68 -11.17 -28.47 3.95
CA CYS A 68 -10.43 -28.29 2.70
C CYS A 68 -11.28 -27.57 1.63
N CYS A 69 -12.57 -27.90 1.61
CA CYS A 69 -13.61 -27.30 0.78
C CYS A 69 -13.86 -25.81 1.09
N CYS A 70 -13.85 -25.40 2.36
CA CYS A 70 -14.13 -24.02 2.79
C CYS A 70 -12.89 -23.10 2.73
N CYS A 71 -11.69 -23.64 2.96
CA CYS A 71 -10.44 -22.87 3.06
C CYS A 71 -9.83 -22.45 1.71
N ILE A 72 -10.25 -23.05 0.60
CA ILE A 72 -9.70 -22.76 -0.74
C ILE A 72 -10.49 -21.67 -1.48
N LEU A 73 -11.78 -21.54 -1.17
CA LEU A 73 -12.62 -20.45 -1.68
C LEU A 73 -12.46 -19.15 -0.89
N CYS A 74 -11.95 -19.20 0.34
CA CYS A 74 -11.67 -18.00 1.14
C CYS A 74 -10.57 -17.09 0.53
N PRO A 75 -9.48 -17.61 -0.06
CA PRO A 75 -8.50 -16.79 -0.78
C PRO A 75 -8.85 -16.49 -2.25
N LEU A 76 -9.75 -17.25 -2.90
CA LEU A 76 -10.19 -17.01 -4.29
C LEU A 76 -11.50 -16.21 -4.41
N CYS A 77 -12.26 -16.10 -3.32
CA CYS A 77 -13.37 -15.17 -3.14
C CYS A 77 -13.09 -14.33 -1.89
N PRO A 78 -12.16 -13.36 -1.93
CA PRO A 78 -12.16 -12.31 -0.94
C PRO A 78 -13.53 -11.65 -1.06
N THR A 79 -14.36 -11.77 -0.04
CA THR A 79 -15.65 -11.09 0.11
C THR A 79 -16.55 -11.17 -1.13
N TYR A 80 -17.64 -11.94 -1.09
CA TYR A 80 -18.65 -12.08 -2.16
C TYR A 80 -19.15 -10.76 -2.83
N ASN A 81 -18.82 -9.59 -2.27
CA ASN A 81 -19.10 -8.25 -2.79
C ASN A 81 -17.96 -7.63 -3.65
N ASP A 82 -16.70 -8.06 -3.53
CA ASP A 82 -15.55 -7.36 -4.16
C ASP A 82 -15.46 -7.60 -5.68
N TRP A 83 -16.10 -8.67 -6.17
CA TRP A 83 -16.16 -9.02 -7.59
C TRP A 83 -17.20 -8.21 -8.40
N ASP A 84 -17.95 -7.30 -7.77
CA ASP A 84 -19.11 -6.66 -8.41
C ASP A 84 -18.85 -5.30 -9.06
N TYR A 85 -17.78 -4.58 -8.71
CA TYR A 85 -17.67 -3.19 -9.17
C TYR A 85 -16.33 -2.76 -9.78
N GLU A 86 -15.18 -3.38 -9.45
CA GLU A 86 -13.89 -2.83 -9.90
C GLU A 86 -13.00 -3.80 -10.70
N GLU A 87 -13.31 -5.09 -10.73
CA GLU A 87 -12.42 -6.08 -11.37
C GLU A 87 -12.81 -6.49 -12.80
N TRP A 88 -13.82 -5.88 -13.44
CA TRP A 88 -13.93 -6.01 -14.91
C TRP A 88 -12.70 -5.41 -15.60
N GLU A 89 -12.11 -4.36 -15.01
CA GLU A 89 -10.84 -3.81 -15.49
C GLU A 89 -9.62 -4.58 -15.00
N VAL A 90 -9.65 -5.27 -13.86
CA VAL A 90 -8.52 -6.11 -13.41
C VAL A 90 -8.41 -7.39 -14.24
N VAL A 91 -9.53 -8.07 -14.50
CA VAL A 91 -9.58 -9.21 -15.43
C VAL A 91 -9.21 -8.76 -16.85
N ARG A 92 -9.53 -7.52 -17.25
CA ARG A 92 -9.14 -6.96 -18.56
C ARG A 92 -7.70 -6.45 -18.60
N ARG A 93 -7.16 -5.90 -17.51
CA ARG A 93 -5.77 -5.42 -17.39
C ARG A 93 -4.79 -6.57 -17.36
N ASP A 94 -5.07 -7.65 -16.63
CA ASP A 94 -4.25 -8.87 -16.70
C ASP A 94 -4.24 -9.46 -18.12
N VAL A 95 -5.37 -9.37 -18.84
CA VAL A 95 -5.48 -9.81 -20.25
C VAL A 95 -4.79 -8.85 -21.23
N HIS A 96 -4.73 -7.54 -20.93
CA HIS A 96 -4.01 -6.55 -21.74
C HIS A 96 -2.51 -6.46 -21.45
N ASP A 97 -2.06 -6.77 -20.23
CA ASP A 97 -0.65 -6.80 -19.81
C ASP A 97 0.07 -8.12 -20.22
N GLY A 98 -0.52 -8.91 -21.12
CA GLY A 98 0.06 -10.15 -21.63
C GLY A 98 -0.06 -11.35 -20.68
N GLY A 99 -0.72 -11.19 -19.53
CA GLY A 99 -1.14 -12.28 -18.66
C GLY A 99 -2.27 -13.07 -19.32
N SER A 100 -1.95 -14.10 -20.11
CA SER A 100 -2.98 -14.83 -20.85
C SER A 100 -4.06 -15.36 -19.89
N ILE A 101 -5.33 -15.34 -20.31
CA ILE A 101 -6.50 -15.99 -19.68
C ILE A 101 -6.19 -17.41 -19.17
N ARG A 102 -5.17 -18.08 -19.73
CA ARG A 102 -4.65 -19.37 -19.24
C ARG A 102 -4.11 -19.32 -17.81
N SER A 103 -3.67 -18.17 -17.27
CA SER A 103 -3.08 -18.09 -15.92
C SER A 103 -4.15 -18.31 -14.83
N LEU A 104 -5.29 -17.64 -14.94
CA LEU A 104 -6.40 -17.72 -13.98
C LEU A 104 -7.09 -19.09 -14.04
N TRP A 105 -7.33 -19.59 -15.25
CA TRP A 105 -7.84 -20.94 -15.48
C TRP A 105 -6.88 -22.01 -14.96
N ARG A 106 -5.57 -21.86 -15.19
CA ARG A 106 -4.55 -22.79 -14.68
C ARG A 106 -4.49 -22.77 -13.15
N VAL A 107 -4.52 -21.61 -12.50
CA VAL A 107 -4.50 -21.51 -11.04
C VAL A 107 -5.72 -22.19 -10.42
N LEU A 108 -6.92 -21.96 -10.98
CA LEU A 108 -8.12 -22.62 -10.50
C LEU A 108 -8.06 -24.14 -10.73
N ASN A 109 -7.63 -24.57 -11.92
CA ASN A 109 -7.53 -25.99 -12.26
C ASN A 109 -6.48 -26.71 -11.39
N GLU A 110 -5.32 -26.10 -11.14
CA GLU A 110 -4.31 -26.62 -10.20
C GLU A 110 -4.86 -26.76 -8.78
N GLN A 111 -5.63 -25.78 -8.31
CA GLN A 111 -6.25 -25.86 -6.98
C GLN A 111 -7.38 -26.88 -6.91
N MET A 112 -8.18 -27.02 -7.97
CA MET A 112 -9.22 -28.04 -8.08
C MET A 112 -8.65 -29.46 -8.13
N ASN A 113 -7.53 -29.67 -8.85
CA ASN A 113 -6.85 -30.96 -8.89
C ASN A 113 -6.25 -31.32 -7.52
N ALA A 114 -5.58 -30.37 -6.86
CA ALA A 114 -5.07 -30.56 -5.50
C ALA A 114 -6.17 -30.85 -4.47
N LEU A 115 -7.37 -30.30 -4.69
CA LEU A 115 -8.57 -30.59 -3.90
C LEU A 115 -9.12 -31.98 -4.16
N SER A 116 -9.23 -32.36 -5.43
CA SER A 116 -9.71 -33.67 -5.84
C SER A 116 -8.88 -34.77 -5.18
N GLU A 117 -7.55 -34.65 -5.18
CA GLU A 117 -6.66 -35.60 -4.50
C GLU A 117 -6.94 -35.73 -2.99
N ARG A 118 -7.13 -34.59 -2.29
CA ARG A 118 -7.43 -34.58 -0.85
C ARG A 118 -8.81 -35.16 -0.55
N LEU A 119 -9.80 -34.84 -1.37
CA LEU A 119 -11.16 -35.37 -1.23
C LEU A 119 -11.21 -36.86 -1.49
N VAL A 120 -10.43 -37.37 -2.45
CA VAL A 120 -10.27 -38.82 -2.68
C VAL A 120 -9.67 -39.50 -1.44
N PHE A 121 -8.64 -38.92 -0.83
CA PHE A 121 -8.07 -39.45 0.42
C PHE A 121 -9.10 -39.50 1.56
N PHE A 122 -9.80 -38.40 1.83
CA PHE A 122 -10.79 -38.36 2.90
C PHE A 122 -12.03 -39.20 2.60
N ARG A 123 -12.37 -39.40 1.32
CA ARG A 123 -13.42 -40.31 0.87
C ARG A 123 -13.08 -41.76 1.20
N GLU A 124 -11.89 -42.24 0.84
CA GLU A 124 -11.49 -43.61 1.17
C GLU A 124 -11.40 -43.80 2.69
N LEU A 125 -10.91 -42.79 3.43
CA LEU A 125 -10.91 -42.81 4.89
C LEU A 125 -12.33 -42.87 5.50
N LEU A 126 -13.27 -42.09 4.98
CA LEU A 126 -14.67 -42.10 5.43
C LEU A 126 -15.36 -43.44 5.08
N LYS A 127 -15.07 -43.98 3.90
CA LYS A 127 -15.58 -45.27 3.44
C LYS A 127 -15.06 -46.42 4.30
N ASP A 128 -13.79 -46.42 4.64
CA ASP A 128 -13.18 -47.41 5.53
C ASP A 128 -13.67 -47.25 6.97
N ALA A 129 -13.86 -46.02 7.45
CA ALA A 129 -14.48 -45.75 8.73
C ALA A 129 -15.93 -46.28 8.78
N ARG A 130 -16.73 -46.06 7.72
CA ARG A 130 -18.11 -46.56 7.62
C ARG A 130 -18.20 -48.09 7.60
N LYS A 131 -17.27 -48.78 6.93
CA LYS A 131 -17.20 -50.26 6.98
C LYS A 131 -16.97 -50.78 8.41
N ALA A 132 -16.33 -49.97 9.26
CA ALA A 132 -16.06 -50.31 10.65
C ALA A 132 -17.19 -49.88 11.61
N TRP A 133 -18.26 -49.25 11.12
CA TRP A 133 -19.36 -48.83 11.99
C TRP A 133 -20.20 -50.02 12.45
N PRO A 134 -20.72 -49.99 13.69
CA PRO A 134 -21.70 -50.97 14.13
C PRO A 134 -22.97 -50.90 13.27
N ASN A 135 -23.54 -52.06 12.92
CA ASN A 135 -24.85 -52.17 12.25
C ASN A 135 -26.00 -51.86 13.25
N SER A 136 -25.96 -50.70 13.88
CA SER A 136 -27.04 -50.24 14.75
C SER A 136 -27.80 -49.10 14.06
N PRO A 137 -29.13 -49.00 14.27
CA PRO A 137 -29.98 -48.01 13.59
C PRO A 137 -29.52 -46.56 13.81
N ARG A 138 -28.81 -46.30 14.92
CA ARG A 138 -28.23 -44.97 15.22
C ARG A 138 -27.07 -44.59 14.30
N TRP A 139 -26.27 -45.56 13.87
CA TRP A 139 -25.17 -45.33 12.92
C TRP A 139 -25.67 -45.21 11.48
N GLU A 140 -26.78 -45.88 11.14
CA GLU A 140 -27.48 -45.68 9.87
C GLU A 140 -28.07 -44.27 9.76
N GLU A 141 -28.72 -43.77 10.83
CA GLU A 141 -29.22 -42.40 10.91
C GLU A 141 -28.08 -41.37 10.75
N LEU A 142 -26.95 -41.59 11.44
CA LEU A 142 -25.76 -40.76 11.30
C LEU A 142 -25.18 -40.80 9.87
N SER A 143 -25.17 -41.97 9.23
CA SER A 143 -24.75 -42.10 7.83
C SER A 143 -25.63 -41.24 6.92
N GLY A 144 -26.96 -41.32 7.09
CA GLY A 144 -27.92 -40.53 6.33
C GLY A 144 -27.74 -39.02 6.52
N MET A 145 -27.46 -38.57 7.75
CA MET A 145 -27.17 -37.15 8.02
C MET A 145 -25.87 -36.67 7.35
N ILE A 146 -24.82 -37.49 7.35
CA ILE A 146 -23.56 -37.16 6.67
C ILE A 146 -23.77 -37.11 5.15
N ASP A 147 -24.49 -38.07 4.58
CA ASP A 147 -24.80 -38.09 3.14
C ASP A 147 -25.61 -36.85 2.73
N GLN A 148 -26.64 -36.49 3.51
CA GLN A 148 -27.41 -35.27 3.26
C GLN A 148 -26.57 -33.99 3.39
N HIS A 149 -25.62 -33.95 4.34
CA HIS A 149 -24.72 -32.81 4.49
C HIS A 149 -23.76 -32.68 3.31
N LEU A 150 -23.16 -33.78 2.87
CA LEU A 150 -22.28 -33.82 1.69
C LEU A 150 -23.04 -33.41 0.42
N GLN A 151 -24.29 -33.87 0.26
CA GLN A 151 -25.15 -33.50 -0.86
C GLN A 151 -25.41 -31.99 -0.90
N ARG A 152 -25.82 -31.37 0.22
CA ARG A 152 -26.05 -29.92 0.25
C ARG A 152 -24.78 -29.11 -0.07
N ARG A 153 -23.63 -29.55 0.43
CA ARG A 153 -22.35 -28.89 0.14
C ARG A 153 -22.01 -28.91 -1.35
N SER A 154 -22.35 -29.99 -2.02
CA SER A 154 -22.12 -30.10 -3.46
C SER A 154 -22.97 -29.18 -4.31
N GLU A 155 -24.22 -28.96 -3.89
CA GLU A 155 -25.12 -28.02 -4.54
C GLU A 155 -24.54 -26.61 -4.43
N SER A 156 -24.02 -26.24 -3.25
CA SER A 156 -23.30 -24.98 -3.06
C SER A 156 -22.07 -24.88 -3.96
N PHE A 157 -21.28 -25.95 -4.08
CA PHE A 157 -20.13 -25.99 -5.01
C PHE A 157 -20.53 -25.81 -6.46
N TYR A 158 -21.61 -26.46 -6.88
CA TYR A 158 -22.10 -26.38 -8.25
C TYR A 158 -22.44 -24.93 -8.63
N TRP A 159 -23.16 -24.22 -7.76
CA TRP A 159 -23.51 -22.82 -8.03
C TRP A 159 -22.29 -21.90 -8.11
N MET A 160 -21.25 -22.17 -7.32
CA MET A 160 -20.01 -21.41 -7.39
C MET A 160 -19.21 -21.70 -8.67
N MET A 161 -19.13 -22.97 -9.08
CA MET A 161 -18.51 -23.34 -10.36
C MET A 161 -19.28 -22.77 -11.54
N LEU A 162 -20.62 -22.76 -11.47
CA LEU A 162 -21.47 -22.16 -12.49
C LEU A 162 -21.19 -20.65 -12.60
N LEU A 163 -21.12 -19.93 -11.47
CA LEU A 163 -20.80 -18.51 -11.46
C LEU A 163 -19.44 -18.24 -12.14
N HIS A 164 -18.42 -19.05 -11.84
CA HIS A 164 -17.10 -18.95 -12.47
C HIS A 164 -17.16 -19.15 -13.99
N GLU A 165 -17.87 -20.18 -14.46
CA GLU A 165 -18.05 -20.43 -15.90
C GLU A 165 -18.80 -19.28 -16.59
N VAL A 166 -19.76 -18.65 -15.92
CA VAL A 166 -20.42 -17.43 -16.42
C VAL A 166 -19.44 -16.26 -16.57
N HIS A 167 -18.48 -16.09 -15.64
CA HIS A 167 -17.42 -15.08 -15.80
C HIS A 167 -16.52 -15.37 -17.02
N ILE A 168 -16.21 -16.65 -17.28
CA ILE A 168 -15.44 -17.06 -18.47
C ILE A 168 -16.20 -16.72 -19.76
N LEU A 169 -17.53 -16.86 -19.79
CA LEU A 169 -18.33 -16.49 -20.96
C LEU A 169 -18.23 -15.01 -21.31
N VAL A 170 -18.16 -14.11 -20.31
CA VAL A 170 -17.96 -12.68 -20.57
C VAL A 170 -16.56 -12.40 -21.10
N ALA A 171 -15.53 -13.04 -20.53
CA ALA A 171 -14.16 -12.90 -20.98
C ALA A 171 -13.98 -13.40 -22.43
N LYS A 172 -14.78 -14.38 -22.85
CA LYS A 172 -14.88 -14.86 -24.24
C LYS A 172 -15.81 -14.03 -25.12
N HIS A 173 -16.41 -12.95 -24.60
CA HIS A 173 -17.40 -12.11 -25.29
C HIS A 173 -18.64 -12.87 -25.77
N ALA A 174 -18.99 -13.99 -25.14
CA ALA A 174 -20.16 -14.80 -25.50
C ALA A 174 -21.47 -14.27 -24.89
N ILE A 175 -21.38 -13.41 -23.86
CA ILE A 175 -22.49 -12.67 -23.27
C ILE A 175 -22.07 -11.22 -23.03
N THR A 176 -23.02 -10.30 -23.09
CA THR A 176 -22.81 -8.87 -22.82
C THR A 176 -22.65 -8.61 -21.32
N ARG A 177 -22.13 -7.42 -20.96
CA ARG A 177 -21.97 -7.00 -19.56
C ARG A 177 -23.30 -6.97 -18.78
N ASP A 178 -24.38 -6.57 -19.45
CA ASP A 178 -25.70 -6.51 -18.84
C ASP A 178 -26.29 -7.91 -18.62
N GLU A 179 -26.09 -8.81 -19.59
CA GLU A 179 -26.47 -10.23 -19.47
C GLU A 179 -25.69 -10.93 -18.37
N HIS A 180 -24.38 -10.69 -18.31
CA HIS A 180 -23.53 -11.17 -17.21
C HIS A 180 -24.07 -10.74 -15.85
N THR A 181 -24.33 -9.45 -15.68
CA THR A 181 -24.83 -8.89 -14.42
C THR A 181 -26.15 -9.57 -14.02
N ARG A 182 -27.08 -9.76 -14.97
CA ARG A 182 -28.37 -10.42 -14.72
C ARG A 182 -28.21 -11.89 -14.31
N VAL A 183 -27.39 -12.64 -15.05
CA VAL A 183 -27.17 -14.07 -14.83
C VAL A 183 -26.42 -14.31 -13.52
N SER A 184 -25.35 -13.56 -13.26
CA SER A 184 -24.60 -13.66 -12.01
C SER A 184 -25.46 -13.35 -10.80
N GLN A 185 -26.34 -12.35 -10.88
CA GLN A 185 -27.25 -12.03 -9.78
C GLN A 185 -28.32 -13.10 -9.57
N ALA A 186 -28.82 -13.73 -10.64
CA ALA A 186 -29.74 -14.86 -10.55
C ALA A 186 -29.08 -16.08 -9.87
N ILE A 187 -27.84 -16.40 -10.25
CA ILE A 187 -27.03 -17.47 -9.65
C ILE A 187 -26.81 -17.19 -8.15
N ARG A 188 -26.42 -15.97 -7.78
CA ARG A 188 -26.18 -15.61 -6.37
C ARG A 188 -27.44 -15.68 -5.51
N ASN A 189 -28.59 -15.23 -6.03
CA ASN A 189 -29.86 -15.32 -5.31
C ASN A 189 -30.26 -16.78 -5.01
N ARG A 190 -29.81 -17.74 -5.83
CA ARG A 190 -30.00 -19.18 -5.63
C ARG A 190 -28.95 -19.79 -4.69
N ALA A 191 -27.70 -19.35 -4.76
CA ALA A 191 -26.61 -19.86 -3.94
C ALA A 191 -26.68 -19.39 -2.47
N LEU A 192 -27.07 -18.13 -2.24
CA LEU A 192 -27.01 -17.49 -0.91
C LEU A 192 -27.87 -18.18 0.17
N PRO A 193 -29.12 -18.64 -0.11
CA PRO A 193 -29.91 -19.38 0.86
C PRO A 193 -29.28 -20.73 1.25
N LEU A 194 -28.65 -21.42 0.31
CA LEU A 194 -27.99 -22.72 0.54
C LEU A 194 -26.82 -22.53 1.51
N VAL A 195 -25.94 -21.57 1.23
CA VAL A 195 -24.78 -21.25 2.09
C VAL A 195 -25.21 -20.76 3.48
N ARG A 196 -26.29 -19.98 3.58
CA ARG A 196 -26.81 -19.51 4.89
C ARG A 196 -27.48 -20.62 5.70
N GLY A 197 -28.18 -21.54 5.05
CA GLY A 197 -28.83 -22.69 5.68
C GLY A 197 -27.84 -23.76 6.19
N GLU A 198 -26.60 -23.74 5.73
CA GLU A 198 -25.58 -24.74 6.08
C GLU A 198 -25.07 -24.64 7.52
N LYS A 199 -24.96 -23.43 8.06
CA LYS A 199 -24.43 -23.22 9.42
C LYS A 199 -25.22 -23.97 10.51
N PRO A 200 -26.56 -23.83 10.60
CA PRO A 200 -27.33 -24.57 11.60
C PRO A 200 -27.35 -26.09 11.34
N ALA A 201 -27.32 -26.52 10.08
CA ALA A 201 -27.25 -27.95 9.73
C ALA A 201 -25.92 -28.59 10.15
N SER A 202 -24.80 -27.89 9.96
CA SER A 202 -23.47 -28.32 10.40
C SER A 202 -23.36 -28.43 11.92
N GLU A 203 -23.91 -27.45 12.65
CA GLU A 203 -23.93 -27.47 14.13
C GLU A 203 -24.75 -28.64 14.67
N THR A 204 -25.82 -29.01 13.96
CA THR A 204 -26.68 -30.15 14.33
C THR A 204 -25.94 -31.47 14.12
N LEU A 205 -25.26 -31.65 12.97
CA LEU A 205 -24.45 -32.83 12.68
C LEU A 205 -23.30 -33.01 13.70
N GLN A 206 -22.59 -31.93 14.04
CA GLN A 206 -21.52 -31.97 15.06
C GLN A 206 -22.06 -32.38 16.44
N ARG A 207 -23.26 -31.93 16.80
CA ARG A 207 -23.89 -32.32 18.07
C ARG A 207 -24.20 -33.82 18.09
N SER A 208 -24.82 -34.34 17.03
CA SER A 208 -25.16 -35.76 16.91
C SER A 208 -23.92 -36.68 16.88
N LEU A 209 -22.82 -36.25 16.22
CA LEU A 209 -21.53 -36.95 16.25
C LEU A 209 -20.99 -37.05 17.67
N ARG A 210 -20.97 -35.94 18.42
CA ARG A 210 -20.48 -35.91 19.81
C ARG A 210 -21.31 -36.79 20.73
N GLU A 211 -22.63 -36.80 20.56
CA GLU A 211 -23.56 -37.62 21.35
C GLU A 211 -23.43 -39.12 21.03
N GLY A 212 -23.25 -39.49 19.76
CA GLY A 212 -23.01 -40.89 19.35
C GLY A 212 -21.71 -41.43 19.94
N VAL A 213 -20.66 -40.62 19.93
CA VAL A 213 -19.36 -40.99 20.47
C VAL A 213 -19.35 -41.04 22.00
N ALA A 214 -20.04 -40.12 22.68
CA ALA A 214 -20.16 -40.16 24.14
C ALA A 214 -20.87 -41.43 24.63
N ALA A 215 -21.87 -41.91 23.89
CA ALA A 215 -22.56 -43.17 24.19
C ALA A 215 -21.65 -44.39 24.01
N ALA A 216 -20.84 -44.44 22.93
CA ALA A 216 -19.87 -45.51 22.72
C ALA A 216 -18.76 -45.56 23.79
N LEU A 217 -18.38 -44.41 24.35
CA LEU A 217 -17.41 -44.33 25.46
C LEU A 217 -17.97 -44.79 26.79
N ALA A 218 -19.27 -44.62 27.03
CA ALA A 218 -19.94 -45.10 28.24
C ALA A 218 -19.97 -46.64 28.33
N GLU A 219 -19.88 -47.32 27.18
CA GLU A 219 -19.84 -48.79 27.09
C GLU A 219 -18.42 -49.37 27.27
N GLY A 220 -17.36 -48.56 27.16
CA GLY A 220 -15.96 -48.99 27.27
C GLY A 220 -15.35 -48.80 28.66
N ARG A 221 -15.28 -49.86 29.48
CA ARG A 221 -14.59 -49.85 30.79
C ARG A 221 -13.08 -49.63 30.64
N CYS A 222 -12.61 -48.42 30.89
CA CYS A 222 -11.19 -48.06 30.90
C CYS A 222 -10.56 -48.31 32.28
N GLY A 223 -9.99 -49.49 32.52
CA GLY A 223 -9.24 -49.82 33.74
C GLY A 223 -7.77 -50.10 33.47
N CYS A 224 -6.86 -49.30 34.05
CA CYS A 224 -5.40 -49.42 33.89
C CYS A 224 -4.75 -50.65 34.56
N LYS A 225 -5.50 -51.69 34.95
CA LYS A 225 -4.93 -52.91 35.55
C LYS A 225 -4.67 -53.94 34.45
N GLY A 226 -3.40 -54.05 34.04
CA GLY A 226 -2.93 -55.08 33.09
C GLY A 226 -2.02 -54.60 31.95
N LYS A 227 -1.54 -53.34 31.98
CA LYS A 227 -0.67 -52.83 30.91
C LYS A 227 0.72 -53.48 30.98
N SER A 228 1.17 -54.05 29.87
CA SER A 228 2.45 -54.75 29.76
C SER A 228 3.65 -53.81 29.92
N ARG A 229 4.79 -54.34 30.38
CA ARG A 229 6.04 -53.58 30.58
C ARG A 229 6.51 -52.82 29.34
N GLY A 230 6.25 -53.37 28.14
CA GLY A 230 6.55 -52.71 26.86
C GLY A 230 5.73 -51.43 26.67
N LEU A 231 4.43 -51.48 26.97
CA LEU A 231 3.56 -50.30 26.90
C LEU A 231 3.98 -49.23 27.91
N LEU A 232 4.42 -49.64 29.10
CA LEU A 232 4.96 -48.74 30.14
C LEU A 232 6.26 -48.04 29.69
N LEU A 233 7.17 -48.73 29.01
CA LEU A 233 8.39 -48.14 28.45
C LEU A 233 8.10 -47.19 27.30
N THR A 234 7.12 -47.49 26.44
CA THR A 234 6.67 -46.58 25.38
C THR A 234 6.06 -45.31 25.98
N ILE A 235 5.24 -45.46 27.03
CA ILE A 235 4.69 -44.31 27.77
C ILE A 235 5.83 -43.49 28.39
N LEU A 236 6.80 -44.11 29.06
CA LEU A 236 7.96 -43.39 29.64
C LEU A 236 8.78 -42.63 28.58
N ARG A 237 9.04 -43.24 27.43
CA ARG A 237 9.76 -42.61 26.31
C ARG A 237 8.98 -41.41 25.75
N GLU A 238 7.68 -41.56 25.56
CA GLU A 238 6.81 -40.46 25.12
C GLU A 238 6.73 -39.34 26.16
N GLN A 239 6.69 -39.65 27.45
CA GLN A 239 6.70 -38.62 28.50
C GLN A 239 8.05 -37.90 28.58
N LEU A 240 9.17 -38.60 28.39
CA LEU A 240 10.50 -37.99 28.33
C LEU A 240 10.64 -37.06 27.12
N GLU A 241 10.19 -37.48 25.94
CA GLU A 241 10.19 -36.64 24.74
C GLU A 241 9.33 -35.38 24.95
N ARG A 242 8.16 -35.52 25.59
CA ARG A 242 7.30 -34.39 25.96
C ARG A 242 8.02 -33.44 26.93
N ALA A 243 8.70 -33.96 27.95
CA ALA A 243 9.46 -33.15 28.91
C ALA A 243 10.61 -32.37 28.26
N VAL A 244 11.36 -32.99 27.33
CA VAL A 244 12.44 -32.30 26.59
C VAL A 244 11.86 -31.19 25.71
N THR A 245 10.73 -31.44 25.02
CA THR A 245 10.08 -30.40 24.23
C THR A 245 9.54 -29.24 25.06
N ASP A 246 9.18 -29.46 26.33
CA ASP A 246 8.75 -28.40 27.25
C ASP A 246 9.89 -27.45 27.63
N VAL A 247 11.08 -28.00 27.90
CA VAL A 247 12.27 -27.19 28.21
C VAL A 247 12.69 -26.33 27.01
N LEU A 248 12.66 -26.89 25.79
CA LEU A 248 13.01 -26.15 24.57
C LEU A 248 12.01 -25.03 24.19
N ILE A 249 10.77 -25.09 24.68
CA ILE A 249 9.74 -24.07 24.42
C ILE A 249 9.95 -22.80 25.25
N MET A 250 10.57 -22.90 26.44
CA MET A 250 10.82 -21.75 27.32
C MET A 250 11.60 -20.58 26.65
N PRO A 251 12.74 -20.81 25.96
CA PRO A 251 13.44 -19.72 25.28
C PRO A 251 12.63 -19.12 24.12
N LEU A 252 11.79 -19.91 23.43
CA LEU A 252 10.90 -19.41 22.38
C LEU A 252 9.81 -18.49 22.95
N VAL A 253 9.26 -18.84 24.12
CA VAL A 253 8.32 -17.98 24.85
C VAL A 253 9.00 -16.68 25.30
N LEU A 254 10.24 -16.75 25.81
CA LEU A 254 11.01 -15.58 26.21
C LEU A 254 11.26 -14.63 25.02
N MET A 255 11.63 -15.16 23.85
CA MET A 255 11.76 -14.38 22.61
C MET A 255 10.45 -13.71 22.20
N LEU A 256 9.33 -14.42 22.29
CA LEU A 256 8.00 -13.89 22.01
C LEU A 256 7.67 -12.71 22.94
N ILE A 257 7.95 -12.84 24.24
CA ILE A 257 7.76 -11.78 25.23
C ILE A 257 8.55 -10.52 24.88
N PHE A 258 9.84 -10.67 24.51
CA PHE A 258 10.70 -9.52 24.18
C PHE A 258 10.26 -8.73 22.95
N THR A 259 9.49 -9.32 22.05
CA THR A 259 9.09 -8.64 20.81
C THR A 259 7.89 -7.72 20.97
N VAL A 260 7.18 -7.76 22.11
CA VAL A 260 6.02 -6.93 22.51
C VAL A 260 4.81 -6.95 21.55
N TYR A 261 5.00 -6.83 20.23
CA TYR A 261 3.93 -6.75 19.22
C TYR A 261 3.27 -8.09 18.90
N ARG A 262 3.96 -9.23 19.08
CA ARG A 262 3.39 -10.58 18.84
C ARG A 262 2.70 -11.21 20.04
N VAL A 263 3.02 -10.73 21.25
CA VAL A 263 2.48 -11.24 22.51
C VAL A 263 0.94 -11.24 22.55
N PRO A 264 0.23 -10.17 22.14
CA PRO A 264 -1.23 -10.15 22.21
C PRO A 264 -1.89 -11.24 21.36
N ARG A 265 -1.34 -11.47 20.15
CA ARG A 265 -1.86 -12.46 19.20
C ARG A 265 -1.57 -13.89 19.67
N ALA A 266 -0.36 -14.14 20.18
CA ALA A 266 -0.02 -15.43 20.78
C ALA A 266 -0.94 -15.74 21.98
N LEU A 267 -1.21 -14.76 22.84
CA LEU A 267 -2.13 -14.91 23.97
C LEU A 267 -3.58 -15.16 23.52
N GLU A 268 -4.03 -14.50 22.45
CA GLU A 268 -5.36 -14.73 21.88
C GLU A 268 -5.51 -16.16 21.33
N GLU A 269 -4.52 -16.63 20.58
CA GLU A 269 -4.52 -18.01 20.05
C GLU A 269 -4.41 -19.03 21.19
N ILE A 270 -3.57 -18.80 22.20
CA ILE A 270 -3.47 -19.66 23.39
C ILE A 270 -4.79 -19.68 24.18
N ARG A 271 -5.49 -18.55 24.32
CA ARG A 271 -6.81 -18.50 24.99
C ARG A 271 -7.89 -19.28 24.25
N ARG A 272 -7.79 -19.41 22.92
CA ARG A 272 -8.72 -20.21 22.10
C ARG A 272 -8.48 -21.72 22.25
N GLY A 273 -7.26 -22.14 22.52
CA GLY A 273 -6.92 -23.54 22.74
C GLY A 273 -6.97 -23.93 24.21
N LYS A 274 -7.85 -24.88 24.57
CA LYS A 274 -7.86 -25.46 25.93
C LYS A 274 -6.83 -26.57 26.13
N ASP A 275 -6.22 -27.06 25.05
CA ASP A 275 -5.29 -28.19 25.08
C ASP A 275 -3.82 -27.71 25.16
N PRO A 276 -3.02 -28.19 26.12
CA PRO A 276 -1.58 -27.91 26.17
C PRO A 276 -0.82 -28.28 24.88
N ALA A 277 -1.24 -29.30 24.14
CA ALA A 277 -0.63 -29.63 22.84
C ALA A 277 -0.85 -28.51 21.81
N TYR A 278 -2.04 -27.91 21.80
CA TYR A 278 -2.37 -26.76 20.96
C TYR A 278 -1.53 -25.55 21.34
N THR A 279 -1.36 -25.27 22.64
CA THR A 279 -0.50 -24.18 23.14
C THR A 279 0.94 -24.33 22.66
N LYS A 280 1.52 -25.53 22.72
CA LYS A 280 2.88 -25.80 22.22
C LYS A 280 3.00 -25.57 20.71
N ALA A 281 2.02 -26.04 19.93
CA ALA A 281 2.00 -25.86 18.48
C ALA A 281 1.88 -24.38 18.09
N THR A 282 1.02 -23.63 18.79
CA THR A 282 0.85 -22.18 18.63
C THR A 282 2.14 -21.42 18.94
N ILE A 283 2.83 -21.73 20.04
CA ILE A 283 4.12 -21.11 20.38
C ILE A 283 5.18 -21.38 19.30
N ARG A 284 5.30 -22.63 18.83
CA ARG A 284 6.25 -22.97 17.75
C ARG A 284 5.94 -22.22 16.45
N ARG A 285 4.66 -22.13 16.09
CA ARG A 285 4.19 -21.40 14.90
C ARG A 285 4.54 -19.92 14.99
N GLU A 286 4.21 -19.28 16.10
CA GLU A 286 4.48 -17.85 16.29
C GLU A 286 5.99 -17.55 16.38
N ALA A 287 6.78 -18.43 16.99
CA ALA A 287 8.23 -18.28 17.00
C ALA A 287 8.87 -18.45 15.61
N ALA A 288 8.37 -19.39 14.79
CA ALA A 288 8.81 -19.53 13.41
C ALA A 288 8.45 -18.30 12.55
N LEU A 289 7.28 -17.69 12.80
CA LEU A 289 6.89 -16.44 12.15
C LEU A 289 7.78 -15.28 12.59
N LEU A 290 8.12 -15.21 13.88
CA LEU A 290 9.04 -14.20 14.42
C LEU A 290 10.44 -14.31 13.80
N LEU A 291 10.98 -15.52 13.67
CA LEU A 291 12.28 -15.74 13.02
C LEU A 291 12.25 -15.28 11.56
N ARG A 292 11.15 -15.53 10.83
CA ARG A 292 10.96 -15.01 9.47
C ARG A 292 10.90 -13.48 9.43
N ASP A 293 10.30 -12.84 10.43
CA ASP A 293 10.25 -11.38 10.49
C ASP A 293 11.63 -10.77 10.80
N ILE A 294 12.40 -11.36 11.72
CA ILE A 294 13.80 -10.95 11.96
C ILE A 294 14.63 -11.07 10.69
N LEU A 295 14.52 -12.20 9.98
CA LEU A 295 15.23 -12.38 8.72
C LEU A 295 14.83 -11.33 7.68
N ARG A 296 13.54 -10.96 7.62
CA ARG A 296 13.06 -9.86 6.74
C ARG A 296 13.61 -8.51 7.16
N VAL A 297 13.74 -8.22 8.45
CA VAL A 297 14.36 -6.98 8.94
C VAL A 297 15.82 -6.93 8.51
N VAL A 298 16.58 -8.01 8.73
CA VAL A 298 17.99 -8.08 8.33
C VAL A 298 18.14 -7.90 6.81
N GLN A 299 17.31 -8.59 6.01
CA GLN A 299 17.28 -8.41 4.56
C GLN A 299 16.96 -6.96 4.16
N PHE A 300 15.95 -6.35 4.79
CA PHE A 300 15.57 -4.97 4.52
C PHE A 300 16.70 -3.99 4.88
N VAL A 301 17.33 -4.13 6.05
CA VAL A 301 18.45 -3.28 6.48
C VAL A 301 19.63 -3.40 5.53
N PHE A 302 19.96 -4.63 5.11
CA PHE A 302 21.02 -4.86 4.14
C PHE A 302 20.71 -4.21 2.78
N LEU A 303 19.50 -4.40 2.24
CA LEU A 303 19.09 -3.80 0.96
C LEU A 303 18.98 -2.28 1.05
N PHE A 304 18.49 -1.75 2.17
CA PHE A 304 18.43 -0.32 2.45
C PHE A 304 19.85 0.27 2.46
N ALA A 305 20.79 -0.37 3.16
CA ALA A 305 22.19 0.06 3.20
C ALA A 305 22.83 -0.01 1.81
N LEU A 306 22.56 -1.06 1.03
CA LEU A 306 23.04 -1.19 -0.35
C LEU A 306 22.50 -0.07 -1.26
N LEU A 307 21.19 0.20 -1.20
CA LEU A 307 20.56 1.27 -1.97
C LEU A 307 21.09 2.64 -1.53
N ALA A 308 21.17 2.88 -0.22
CA ALA A 308 21.73 4.12 0.35
C ALA A 308 23.19 4.33 -0.07
N ALA A 309 23.99 3.28 -0.07
CA ALA A 309 25.40 3.35 -0.48
C ALA A 309 25.55 3.65 -1.98
N THR A 310 24.63 3.16 -2.82
CA THR A 310 24.71 3.39 -4.27
C THR A 310 24.12 4.71 -4.72
N LEU A 311 23.26 5.35 -3.92
CA LEU A 311 22.56 6.62 -4.19
C LEU A 311 21.69 6.69 -5.46
N VAL A 312 21.90 5.84 -6.47
CA VAL A 312 21.20 5.88 -7.77
C VAL A 312 19.72 5.54 -7.61
N LYS A 313 19.39 4.43 -6.94
CA LYS A 313 18.02 3.95 -6.76
C LYS A 313 17.45 4.20 -5.37
N PHE A 314 18.24 4.81 -4.49
CA PHE A 314 17.78 5.16 -3.15
C PHE A 314 16.61 6.15 -3.13
N PRO A 315 16.59 7.21 -3.96
CA PRO A 315 15.49 8.17 -3.95
C PRO A 315 14.18 7.57 -4.46
N ASP A 316 14.23 6.80 -5.55
CA ASP A 316 13.08 6.05 -6.10
C ASP A 316 12.52 5.07 -5.05
N PHE A 317 13.42 4.38 -4.35
CA PHE A 317 13.05 3.49 -3.26
C PHE A 317 12.35 4.25 -2.13
N LEU A 318 12.88 5.40 -1.69
CA LEU A 318 12.25 6.21 -0.64
C LEU A 318 10.89 6.77 -1.07
N ALA A 319 10.73 7.18 -2.33
CA ALA A 319 9.47 7.66 -2.87
C ALA A 319 8.40 6.55 -2.91
N ASN A 320 8.81 5.32 -3.22
CA ASN A 320 7.91 4.16 -3.27
C ASN A 320 7.74 3.47 -1.91
N LEU A 321 8.55 3.81 -0.91
CA LEU A 321 8.45 3.25 0.43
C LEU A 321 7.18 3.77 1.10
N ARG A 322 6.19 2.88 1.27
CA ARG A 322 4.97 3.15 2.05
C ARG A 322 5.11 2.48 3.42
N PRO A 323 5.51 3.20 4.48
CA PRO A 323 5.79 2.59 5.79
C PRO A 323 4.56 1.89 6.40
N THR A 324 3.37 2.37 6.03
CA THR A 324 2.07 1.86 6.48
C THR A 324 1.76 0.45 5.98
N LEU A 325 2.40 0.00 4.90
CA LEU A 325 2.14 -1.28 4.24
C LEU A 325 2.92 -2.46 4.85
N GLY A 326 3.71 -2.22 5.89
CA GLY A 326 4.42 -3.23 6.67
C GLY A 326 5.76 -3.68 6.08
N LEU A 327 6.57 -4.36 6.90
CA LEU A 327 7.95 -4.72 6.60
C LEU A 327 8.12 -5.59 5.34
N ARG A 328 7.15 -6.46 5.03
CA ARG A 328 7.21 -7.34 3.86
C ARG A 328 7.20 -6.53 2.56
N LYS A 329 6.25 -5.59 2.44
CA LYS A 329 6.15 -4.71 1.27
C LYS A 329 7.33 -3.74 1.20
N ALA A 330 7.83 -3.25 2.34
CA ALA A 330 9.06 -2.46 2.39
C ALA A 330 10.29 -3.22 1.86
N ARG A 331 10.45 -4.49 2.27
CA ARG A 331 11.50 -5.40 1.75
C ARG A 331 11.33 -5.68 0.26
N ASP A 332 10.11 -5.96 -0.19
CA ASP A 332 9.84 -6.28 -1.60
C ASP A 332 10.09 -5.06 -2.50
N CYS A 333 9.75 -3.86 -2.03
CA CYS A 333 10.12 -2.59 -2.66
C CYS A 333 11.65 -2.42 -2.72
N ALA A 334 12.36 -2.68 -1.63
CA ALA A 334 13.84 -2.62 -1.61
C ALA A 334 14.48 -3.65 -2.55
N LEU A 335 13.95 -4.88 -2.63
CA LEU A 335 14.41 -5.91 -3.56
C LEU A 335 14.18 -5.52 -5.02
N GLN A 336 13.01 -4.94 -5.32
CA GLN A 336 12.69 -4.46 -6.66
C GLN A 336 13.64 -3.32 -7.07
N ALA A 337 13.82 -2.33 -6.21
CA ALA A 337 14.78 -1.25 -6.45
C ALA A 337 16.23 -1.77 -6.59
N ALA A 338 16.63 -2.79 -5.82
CA ALA A 338 17.94 -3.41 -5.95
C ALA A 338 18.10 -4.21 -7.25
N LYS A 339 17.05 -4.86 -7.75
CA LYS A 339 17.07 -5.51 -9.07
C LYS A 339 17.21 -4.50 -10.19
N GLU A 340 16.44 -3.42 -10.14
CA GLU A 340 16.54 -2.30 -11.08
C GLU A 340 17.91 -1.63 -11.02
N LEU A 341 18.51 -1.53 -9.82
CA LEU A 341 19.88 -1.05 -9.67
C LEU A 341 20.89 -1.97 -10.37
N ILE A 342 20.75 -3.30 -10.27
CA ILE A 342 21.65 -4.24 -10.96
C ILE A 342 21.51 -4.11 -12.49
N VAL A 343 20.28 -4.00 -13.00
CA VAL A 343 20.03 -3.77 -14.42
C VAL A 343 20.61 -2.43 -14.86
N GLY A 344 20.34 -1.36 -14.10
CA GLY A 344 20.87 -0.02 -14.36
C GLY A 344 22.39 0.04 -14.29
N LEU A 345 23.03 -0.68 -13.37
CA LEU A 345 24.50 -0.82 -13.35
C LEU A 345 24.99 -1.53 -14.61
N GLY A 346 24.30 -2.59 -15.07
CA GLY A 346 24.59 -3.24 -16.34
C GLY A 346 24.49 -2.29 -17.53
N GLU A 347 23.43 -1.48 -17.59
CA GLU A 347 23.25 -0.45 -18.60
C GLU A 347 24.32 0.64 -18.50
N VAL A 348 24.69 1.08 -17.30
CA VAL A 348 25.77 2.04 -17.06
C VAL A 348 27.12 1.47 -17.51
N PHE A 349 27.40 0.19 -17.28
CA PHE A 349 28.60 -0.46 -17.81
C PHE A 349 28.60 -0.51 -19.34
N VAL A 350 27.44 -0.75 -19.97
CA VAL A 350 27.29 -0.70 -21.42
C VAL A 350 27.44 0.74 -21.93
N LEU A 351 26.86 1.72 -21.25
CA LEU A 351 26.99 3.15 -21.54
C LEU A 351 28.44 3.62 -21.37
N LEU A 352 29.16 3.20 -20.33
CA LEU A 352 30.56 3.56 -20.11
C LEU A 352 31.47 3.17 -21.30
N THR A 353 31.09 2.14 -22.07
CA THR A 353 31.81 1.75 -23.29
C THR A 353 31.43 2.54 -24.55
N ALA A 354 30.36 3.33 -24.51
CA ALA A 354 29.89 4.13 -25.64
C ALA A 354 30.53 5.53 -25.69
N TRP A 355 31.03 5.92 -26.87
CA TRP A 355 31.66 7.23 -27.12
C TRP A 355 30.76 8.43 -26.75
N LYS A 356 29.44 8.30 -26.89
CA LYS A 356 28.47 9.33 -26.48
C LYS A 356 28.55 9.65 -24.98
N THR A 357 28.93 8.68 -24.16
CA THR A 357 28.99 8.80 -22.70
C THR A 357 30.21 9.59 -22.26
N TYR A 358 31.33 9.49 -22.96
CA TYR A 358 32.49 10.37 -22.73
C TYR A 358 32.16 11.83 -23.07
N ARG A 359 31.44 12.08 -24.16
CA ARG A 359 30.97 13.44 -24.51
C ARG A 359 30.02 13.98 -23.44
N LEU A 360 29.07 13.17 -22.97
CA LEU A 360 28.15 13.54 -21.89
C LEU A 360 28.90 13.79 -20.57
N LEU A 361 29.87 12.94 -20.22
CA LEU A 361 30.68 13.09 -19.01
C LEU A 361 31.52 14.37 -19.05
N VAL A 362 32.19 14.65 -20.16
CA VAL A 362 32.94 15.90 -20.33
C VAL A 362 32.00 17.10 -20.28
N SER A 363 30.82 17.00 -20.90
CA SER A 363 29.83 18.08 -20.85
C SER A 363 29.32 18.30 -19.43
N ALA A 364 28.95 17.24 -18.71
CA ALA A 364 28.53 17.28 -17.31
C ALA A 364 29.64 17.81 -16.39
N LEU A 365 30.90 17.46 -16.64
CA LEU A 365 32.05 17.99 -15.90
C LEU A 365 32.24 19.49 -16.15
N VAL A 366 32.12 19.94 -17.40
CA VAL A 366 32.19 21.37 -17.75
C VAL A 366 31.03 22.13 -17.11
N PHE A 367 29.80 21.58 -17.17
CA PHE A 367 28.64 22.16 -16.50
C PHE A 367 28.80 22.17 -14.99
N ALA A 368 29.35 21.12 -14.37
CA ALA A 368 29.67 21.08 -12.96
C ALA A 368 30.61 22.21 -12.55
N ILE A 369 31.74 22.34 -13.25
CA ILE A 369 32.75 23.36 -12.97
C ILE A 369 32.17 24.76 -13.13
N LEU A 370 31.31 24.99 -14.13
CA LEU A 370 30.72 26.29 -14.45
C LEU A 370 29.36 26.54 -13.79
N CYS A 371 28.81 25.59 -13.03
CA CYS A 371 27.50 25.71 -12.39
C CYS A 371 27.45 26.90 -11.40
N PRO A 372 28.42 27.06 -10.47
CA PRO A 372 28.48 28.25 -9.62
C PRO A 372 28.62 29.55 -10.41
N ALA A 373 29.36 29.53 -11.52
CA ALA A 373 29.49 30.69 -12.41
C ALA A 373 28.16 31.05 -13.09
N ALA A 374 27.38 30.06 -13.53
CA ALA A 374 26.05 30.27 -14.09
C ALA A 374 25.11 30.90 -13.05
N MET A 375 25.12 30.40 -11.80
CA MET A 375 24.34 30.97 -10.70
C MET A 375 24.78 32.40 -10.36
N LEU A 376 26.08 32.68 -10.33
CA LEU A 376 26.64 34.02 -10.11
C LEU A 376 26.27 35.00 -11.24
N ALA A 377 26.17 34.53 -12.49
CA ALA A 377 25.77 35.36 -13.62
C ALA A 377 24.34 35.91 -13.47
N LEU A 378 23.46 35.20 -12.75
CA LEU A 378 22.12 35.66 -12.41
C LEU A 378 22.15 36.82 -11.40
N ALA A 379 23.17 36.88 -10.54
CA ALA A 379 23.35 37.95 -9.57
C ALA A 379 23.86 39.24 -10.19
N LEU A 380 24.63 39.15 -11.29
CA LEU A 380 25.19 40.34 -11.92
C LEU A 380 24.08 41.23 -12.50
N PRO A 381 24.14 42.56 -12.24
CA PRO A 381 23.12 43.47 -12.74
C PRO A 381 23.12 43.52 -14.27
N ARG A 382 21.97 43.82 -14.86
CA ARG A 382 21.76 43.85 -16.32
C ARG A 382 22.37 45.09 -17.02
N PHE A 383 23.35 45.77 -16.41
CA PHE A 383 23.90 47.01 -16.94
C PHE A 383 24.71 46.77 -18.22
N GLY A 384 24.08 46.95 -19.38
CA GLY A 384 24.72 47.11 -20.70
C GLY A 384 25.36 45.85 -21.33
N GLY A 385 25.61 44.79 -20.56
CA GLY A 385 26.17 43.53 -21.06
C GLY A 385 25.10 42.48 -21.36
N GLY A 386 25.17 41.86 -22.55
CA GLY A 386 24.36 40.69 -22.87
C GLY A 386 24.62 39.53 -21.89
N THR A 387 23.73 38.53 -21.84
CA THR A 387 23.85 37.35 -20.95
C THR A 387 25.21 36.65 -21.07
N ARG A 388 25.81 36.64 -22.26
CA ARG A 388 27.16 36.10 -22.50
C ARG A 388 28.25 36.85 -21.74
N ALA A 389 28.18 38.19 -21.66
CA ALA A 389 29.16 39.00 -20.95
C ALA A 389 29.06 38.79 -19.44
N ARG A 390 27.83 38.70 -18.90
CA ARG A 390 27.60 38.39 -17.47
C ARG A 390 28.11 37.00 -17.11
N PHE A 391 27.81 36.00 -17.94
CA PHE A 391 28.32 34.65 -17.74
C PHE A 391 29.84 34.57 -17.86
N GLY A 392 30.44 35.28 -18.83
CA GLY A 392 31.88 35.40 -18.96
C GLY A 392 32.53 36.00 -17.72
N LEU A 393 32.02 37.14 -17.23
CA LEU A 393 32.53 37.77 -16.00
C LEU A 393 32.39 36.85 -14.79
N ALA A 394 31.21 36.27 -14.57
CA ALA A 394 30.98 35.34 -13.48
C ALA A 394 31.89 34.10 -13.55
N SER A 395 32.13 33.57 -14.76
CA SER A 395 33.06 32.46 -15.00
C SER A 395 34.49 32.85 -14.67
N THR A 396 34.93 34.04 -15.07
CA THR A 396 36.28 34.53 -14.73
C THR A 396 36.46 34.71 -13.23
N CYS A 397 35.47 35.30 -12.54
CA CYS A 397 35.51 35.47 -11.08
C CYS A 397 35.52 34.11 -10.35
N TRP A 398 34.69 33.17 -10.79
CA TRP A 398 34.62 31.83 -10.22
C TRP A 398 35.92 31.03 -10.44
N LEU A 399 36.44 31.00 -11.67
CA LEU A 399 37.68 30.29 -11.98
C LEU A 399 38.87 30.92 -11.25
N ALA A 400 38.91 32.25 -11.13
CA ALA A 400 39.92 32.93 -10.32
C ALA A 400 39.84 32.49 -8.86
N LEU A 401 38.64 32.36 -8.28
CA LEU A 401 38.45 31.87 -6.92
C LEU A 401 38.90 30.42 -6.74
N VAL A 402 38.62 29.54 -7.71
CA VAL A 402 39.11 28.15 -7.71
C VAL A 402 40.63 28.13 -7.77
N VAL A 403 41.26 28.93 -8.65
CA VAL A 403 42.72 29.05 -8.73
C VAL A 403 43.31 29.57 -7.42
N VAL A 404 42.71 30.58 -6.80
CA VAL A 404 43.12 31.08 -5.47
C VAL A 404 43.03 29.97 -4.42
N SER A 405 41.97 29.16 -4.44
CA SER A 405 41.80 28.02 -3.54
C SER A 405 42.84 26.92 -3.76
N CYS A 406 43.32 26.76 -5.00
CA CYS A 406 44.39 25.84 -5.34
C CYS A 406 45.77 26.32 -4.87
N VAL A 407 46.05 27.61 -5.03
CA VAL A 407 47.37 28.21 -4.74
C VAL A 407 47.52 28.57 -3.27
N PHE A 408 46.44 29.05 -2.65
CA PHE A 408 46.38 29.50 -1.25
C PHE A 408 45.30 28.72 -0.50
N PRO A 409 45.50 27.41 -0.24
CA PRO A 409 44.59 26.64 0.60
C PRO A 409 44.54 27.28 1.99
N GLY A 410 43.33 27.56 2.48
CA GLY A 410 43.13 28.18 3.79
C GLY A 410 42.10 29.31 3.81
N PRO A 411 42.13 30.17 4.84
CA PRO A 411 41.07 31.13 5.13
C PRO A 411 40.90 32.20 4.04
N ASP A 412 41.97 32.57 3.32
CA ASP A 412 41.92 33.65 2.32
C ASP A 412 40.98 33.31 1.14
N ALA A 413 41.04 32.07 0.64
CA ALA A 413 40.16 31.59 -0.42
C ALA A 413 38.69 31.57 0.05
N VAL A 414 38.46 31.18 1.31
CA VAL A 414 37.12 31.16 1.90
C VAL A 414 36.58 32.58 2.12
N VAL A 415 37.41 33.53 2.55
CA VAL A 415 37.04 34.95 2.68
C VAL A 415 36.70 35.55 1.31
N ALA A 416 37.49 35.26 0.28
CA ALA A 416 37.20 35.69 -1.09
C ALA A 416 35.85 35.12 -1.60
N LEU A 417 35.54 33.87 -1.26
CA LEU A 417 34.22 33.28 -1.54
C LEU A 417 33.11 34.04 -0.81
N PHE A 418 33.26 34.32 0.49
CA PHE A 418 32.25 35.06 1.25
C PHE A 418 31.99 36.45 0.67
N ALA A 419 33.03 37.18 0.27
CA ALA A 419 32.89 38.47 -0.40
C ALA A 419 32.10 38.34 -1.71
N LEU A 420 32.42 37.32 -2.52
CA LEU A 420 31.71 37.03 -3.77
C LEU A 420 30.24 36.66 -3.54
N LEU A 421 29.94 35.84 -2.53
CA LEU A 421 28.58 35.44 -2.18
C LEU A 421 27.76 36.63 -1.64
N ILE A 422 28.35 37.50 -0.81
CA ILE A 422 27.68 38.72 -0.34
C ILE A 422 27.36 39.63 -1.53
N ALA A 423 28.30 39.83 -2.45
CA ALA A 423 28.06 40.58 -3.68
C ALA A 423 26.94 39.94 -4.51
N ALA A 424 26.91 38.60 -4.60
CA ALA A 424 25.85 37.88 -5.29
C ALA A 424 24.48 38.08 -4.64
N PHE A 425 24.40 38.07 -3.31
CA PHE A 425 23.17 38.31 -2.55
C PHE A 425 22.59 39.69 -2.82
N VAL A 426 23.45 40.71 -2.78
CA VAL A 426 23.09 42.09 -3.11
C VAL A 426 22.61 42.17 -4.56
N GLY A 427 23.31 41.52 -5.49
CA GLY A 427 22.95 41.43 -6.89
C GLY A 427 21.59 40.76 -7.14
N PHE A 428 21.33 39.61 -6.52
CA PHE A 428 20.03 38.93 -6.56
C PHE A 428 18.90 39.81 -6.01
N GLY A 429 19.20 40.58 -4.97
CA GLY A 429 18.29 41.58 -4.41
C GLY A 429 17.93 42.66 -5.42
N PHE A 430 18.94 43.28 -6.05
CA PHE A 430 18.74 44.31 -7.08
C PHE A 430 18.04 43.77 -8.33
N ASN A 431 18.30 42.52 -8.71
CA ASN A 431 17.71 41.88 -9.89
C ASN A 431 16.30 41.32 -9.66
N TRP A 432 15.75 41.40 -8.44
CA TRP A 432 14.41 40.92 -8.09
C TRP A 432 14.13 39.49 -8.57
N ILE A 433 15.09 38.58 -8.39
CA ILE A 433 14.92 37.18 -8.80
C ILE A 433 13.73 36.57 -8.04
N GLY A 434 12.74 36.06 -8.77
CA GLY A 434 11.60 35.35 -8.16
C GLY A 434 12.10 34.15 -7.35
N GLY A 435 11.49 33.86 -6.21
CA GLY A 435 11.95 32.82 -5.27
C GLY A 435 13.02 33.30 -4.28
N TRP A 436 13.79 34.33 -4.64
CA TRP A 436 14.86 34.86 -3.80
C TRP A 436 14.36 35.85 -2.74
N LEU A 437 13.83 36.99 -3.18
CA LEU A 437 13.24 38.04 -2.32
C LEU A 437 11.74 37.87 -2.17
N ARG A 438 11.09 37.52 -3.28
CA ARG A 438 9.65 37.37 -3.38
C ARG A 438 9.28 35.92 -3.52
N ARG A 439 8.06 35.67 -3.08
CA ARG A 439 7.43 34.38 -3.13
C ARG A 439 7.15 33.96 -4.61
N ARG A 440 7.75 32.85 -5.13
CA ARG A 440 7.45 32.11 -6.40
C ARG A 440 6.23 31.14 -6.33
N GLY A 441 5.14 31.49 -7.03
CA GLY A 441 3.82 30.86 -6.86
C GLY A 441 2.90 31.69 -5.95
N GLY A 442 1.57 31.55 -6.09
CA GLY A 442 0.53 32.29 -5.34
C GLY A 442 0.59 32.10 -3.81
N GLN A 443 -0.41 32.51 -3.01
CA GLN A 443 -0.34 32.50 -1.53
C GLN A 443 -0.21 31.11 -0.85
N ASP A 444 -0.06 30.02 -1.61
CA ASP A 444 -0.23 28.58 -1.29
C ASP A 444 0.79 27.97 -0.32
N TRP A 445 1.61 28.80 0.32
CA TRP A 445 2.82 28.35 1.01
C TRP A 445 2.62 28.27 2.50
N TRP A 446 1.54 28.89 2.97
CA TRP A 446 1.27 29.07 4.37
C TRP A 446 0.42 27.90 4.84
N SER A 447 1.08 26.86 5.35
CA SER A 447 0.38 25.86 6.13
C SER A 447 0.58 26.14 7.63
N PRO A 448 -0.49 26.50 8.37
CA PRO A 448 -0.42 26.58 9.83
C PRO A 448 -0.22 25.20 10.48
N VAL A 449 -0.36 24.12 9.70
CA VAL A 449 -0.20 22.73 10.14
C VAL A 449 0.84 22.04 9.26
N VAL A 450 2.03 21.83 9.82
CA VAL A 450 3.09 21.09 9.12
C VAL A 450 2.74 19.60 9.15
N ARG A 451 2.66 18.98 7.97
CA ARG A 451 2.41 17.56 7.79
C ARG A 451 3.65 16.75 8.18
N CYS A 452 3.45 15.55 8.73
CA CYS A 452 4.54 14.63 9.04
C CYS A 452 4.98 13.88 7.76
N THR A 453 5.62 14.60 6.86
CA THR A 453 6.06 14.13 5.55
C THR A 453 7.58 14.06 5.54
N LEU A 454 8.18 13.22 4.68
CA LEU A 454 9.63 13.06 4.63
C LEU A 454 10.38 14.39 4.40
N PRO A 455 9.96 15.29 3.49
CA PRO A 455 10.62 16.58 3.30
C PRO A 455 10.56 17.48 4.56
N ASN A 456 9.41 17.51 5.25
CA ASN A 456 9.31 18.27 6.50
C ASN A 456 10.19 17.69 7.61
N MET A 457 10.29 16.36 7.70
CA MET A 457 11.19 15.69 8.65
C MET A 457 12.67 16.01 8.33
N LEU A 458 13.05 16.07 7.05
CA LEU A 458 14.40 16.49 6.65
C LEU A 458 14.66 17.98 6.97
N SER A 459 13.67 18.86 6.80
CA SER A 459 13.82 20.25 7.24
C SER A 459 14.04 20.35 8.75
N LEU A 460 13.36 19.53 9.55
CA LEU A 460 13.57 19.52 11.00
C LEU A 460 14.93 18.93 11.37
N LEU A 461 15.36 17.89 10.66
CA LEU A 461 16.67 17.29 10.83
C LEU A 461 17.80 18.29 10.48
N THR A 462 17.57 19.19 9.53
CA THR A 462 18.49 20.31 9.22
C THR A 462 18.67 21.22 10.42
N ILE A 463 17.58 21.61 11.09
CA ILE A 463 17.65 22.49 12.27
C ILE A 463 18.45 21.80 13.39
N LEU A 464 18.23 20.49 13.56
CA LEU A 464 18.97 19.69 14.52
C LEU A 464 20.45 19.57 14.15
N SER A 465 20.79 19.30 12.89
CA SER A 465 22.18 19.17 12.44
C SER A 465 22.94 20.48 12.59
N GLU A 466 22.32 21.61 12.26
CA GLU A 466 22.88 22.95 12.48
C GLU A 466 23.09 23.23 13.96
N ALA A 467 22.12 22.89 14.81
CA ALA A 467 22.23 23.08 16.26
C ALA A 467 23.41 22.31 16.83
N VAL A 468 23.54 21.02 16.47
CA VAL A 468 24.63 20.16 16.93
C VAL A 468 25.98 20.67 16.41
N ALA A 469 26.09 20.98 15.12
CA ALA A 469 27.35 21.44 14.52
C ALA A 469 27.81 22.78 15.09
N LEU A 470 26.89 23.75 15.27
CA LEU A 470 27.23 25.05 15.84
C LEU A 470 27.54 24.97 17.35
N ALA A 471 26.82 24.16 18.12
CA ALA A 471 27.15 23.95 19.53
C ALA A 471 28.51 23.25 19.68
N TRP A 472 28.79 22.25 18.84
CA TRP A 472 30.09 21.61 18.77
C TRP A 472 31.21 22.62 18.49
N ALA A 473 31.05 23.44 17.45
CA ALA A 473 31.99 24.51 17.10
C ALA A 473 32.15 25.54 18.23
N GLY A 474 31.06 25.90 18.90
CA GLY A 474 31.08 26.81 20.04
C GLY A 474 31.91 26.29 21.21
N MET A 475 31.78 25.00 21.56
CA MET A 475 32.58 24.42 22.64
C MET A 475 34.06 24.26 22.30
N GLN A 476 34.43 24.13 21.02
CA GLN A 476 35.84 24.05 20.63
C GLN A 476 36.58 25.35 20.96
N LEU A 477 35.87 26.48 20.96
CA LEU A 477 36.40 27.79 21.32
C LEU A 477 36.61 27.97 22.83
N TRP A 478 36.02 27.11 23.68
CA TRP A 478 36.13 27.27 25.12
C TRP A 478 37.45 26.65 25.64
N PRO A 479 38.28 27.40 26.39
CA PRO A 479 39.63 26.96 26.76
C PRO A 479 39.68 25.62 27.50
N ASP A 480 38.75 25.40 28.44
CA ASP A 480 38.76 24.20 29.31
C ASP A 480 38.29 22.93 28.61
N THR A 481 37.48 23.05 27.55
CA THR A 481 36.92 21.90 26.82
C THR A 481 37.76 21.51 25.62
N ARG A 482 38.58 22.43 25.08
CA ARG A 482 39.51 22.15 23.97
C ARG A 482 40.36 20.88 24.17
N PRO A 483 41.00 20.62 25.34
CA PRO A 483 41.77 19.39 25.53
C PRO A 483 40.90 18.12 25.52
N LEU A 484 39.66 18.19 26.02
CA LEU A 484 38.74 17.04 26.02
C LEU A 484 38.36 16.61 24.60
N PHE A 485 38.20 17.58 23.68
CA PHE A 485 37.89 17.29 22.28
C PHE A 485 39.12 16.87 21.46
N ALA A 486 40.29 17.43 21.76
CA ALA A 486 41.55 17.04 21.13
C ALA A 486 41.94 15.59 21.47
N TYR A 487 41.61 15.10 22.67
CA TYR A 487 42.03 13.76 23.15
C TYR A 487 41.03 12.62 22.88
N ARG A 488 39.71 12.87 22.75
CA ARG A 488 38.70 11.79 22.73
C ARG A 488 38.24 11.28 21.37
N MET A 489 38.36 12.06 20.30
CA MET A 489 37.91 11.63 18.97
C MET A 489 38.75 10.49 18.34
N PRO A 490 40.09 10.43 18.52
CA PRO A 490 40.90 9.39 17.86
C PRO A 490 40.71 7.97 18.40
N ASP A 491 40.38 7.81 19.69
CA ASP A 491 40.52 6.52 20.37
C ASP A 491 39.23 5.68 20.43
N PHE A 492 38.05 6.29 20.29
CA PHE A 492 36.78 5.57 20.48
C PHE A 492 36.35 4.73 19.27
N ILE A 493 36.87 5.04 18.07
CA ILE A 493 36.66 4.23 16.88
C ILE A 493 37.95 4.30 16.05
N PRO A 494 38.62 3.17 15.73
CA PRO A 494 39.79 3.14 14.84
C PRO A 494 39.37 3.35 13.38
N ILE A 495 38.62 4.42 13.13
CA ILE A 495 38.32 4.93 11.81
C ILE A 495 39.56 5.68 11.36
N ARG A 496 40.11 5.29 10.20
CA ARG A 496 41.20 5.99 9.52
C ARG A 496 40.89 7.50 9.49
N GLN A 497 41.83 8.34 9.92
CA GLN A 497 41.64 9.79 10.09
C GLN A 497 41.03 10.49 8.85
N ASP A 498 41.22 9.90 7.67
CA ASP A 498 40.71 10.43 6.39
C ASP A 498 39.23 10.09 6.10
N ALA A 499 38.63 9.11 6.78
CA ALA A 499 37.29 8.62 6.45
C ALA A 499 36.17 9.69 6.51
N PRO A 500 36.09 10.58 7.54
CA PRO A 500 35.05 11.62 7.55
C PRO A 500 35.25 12.64 6.43
N GLN A 501 36.50 12.96 6.08
CA GLN A 501 36.83 13.88 4.98
C GLN A 501 36.48 13.25 3.61
N LEU A 502 36.76 11.96 3.43
CA LEU A 502 36.35 11.21 2.24
C LEU A 502 34.82 11.12 2.12
N ALA A 503 34.12 10.89 3.23
CA ALA A 503 32.66 10.91 3.24
C ALA A 503 32.12 12.30 2.89
N ALA A 504 32.73 13.37 3.40
CA ALA A 504 32.37 14.74 3.05
C ALA A 504 32.60 15.03 1.56
N LEU A 505 33.74 14.63 1.00
CA LEU A 505 34.02 14.72 -0.45
C LEU A 505 32.99 13.96 -1.28
N PHE A 506 32.58 12.77 -0.84
CA PHE A 506 31.53 12.00 -1.50
C PHE A 506 30.20 12.76 -1.50
N VAL A 507 29.82 13.41 -0.39
CA VAL A 507 28.62 14.25 -0.32
C VAL A 507 28.73 15.47 -1.22
N VAL A 508 29.90 16.13 -1.29
CA VAL A 508 30.15 17.23 -2.25
C VAL A 508 29.94 16.73 -3.67
N PHE A 509 30.55 15.60 -4.03
CA PHE A 509 30.41 14.99 -5.36
C PHE A 509 28.96 14.64 -5.69
N ALA A 510 28.24 13.99 -4.76
CA ALA A 510 26.82 13.69 -4.92
C ALA A 510 25.99 14.97 -5.11
N THR A 511 26.30 16.05 -4.38
CA THR A 511 25.63 17.34 -4.52
C THR A 511 25.89 17.94 -5.90
N VAL A 512 27.12 17.86 -6.41
CA VAL A 512 27.46 18.30 -7.77
C VAL A 512 26.64 17.56 -8.82
N ILE A 513 26.54 16.23 -8.69
CA ILE A 513 25.73 15.40 -9.60
C ILE A 513 24.28 15.83 -9.54
N LEU A 514 23.69 15.90 -8.34
CA LEU A 514 22.28 16.25 -8.17
C LEU A 514 21.93 17.61 -8.79
N GLU A 515 22.86 18.57 -8.77
CA GLU A 515 22.66 19.89 -9.35
C GLU A 515 22.89 19.98 -10.85
N THR A 516 23.75 19.12 -11.39
CA THR A 516 24.11 19.14 -12.81
C THR A 516 23.20 18.26 -13.64
N VAL A 517 22.64 17.20 -13.07
CA VAL A 517 21.71 16.29 -13.76
C VAL A 517 20.55 17.07 -14.41
N PRO A 518 19.83 17.97 -13.71
CA PRO A 518 18.77 18.73 -14.35
C PRO A 518 19.26 19.78 -15.35
N MET A 519 20.53 20.19 -15.33
CA MET A 519 21.10 21.12 -16.35
C MET A 519 21.43 20.41 -17.66
N VAL A 520 21.68 19.10 -17.59
CA VAL A 520 22.11 18.30 -18.73
C VAL A 520 20.96 17.48 -19.31
N ALA A 521 19.88 17.28 -18.54
CA ALA A 521 18.64 16.69 -19.02
C ALA A 521 18.01 17.55 -20.14
N ASP A 522 17.33 16.89 -21.08
CA ASP A 522 16.54 17.57 -22.10
C ASP A 522 15.41 18.39 -21.44
N GLU A 523 14.94 19.46 -22.08
CA GLU A 523 13.93 20.36 -21.50
C GLU A 523 12.65 19.61 -21.07
N GLU A 524 12.29 18.54 -21.79
CA GLU A 524 11.14 17.67 -21.48
C GLU A 524 11.36 16.83 -20.20
N ASP A 525 12.60 16.47 -19.88
CA ASP A 525 12.97 15.64 -18.73
C ASP A 525 13.38 16.46 -17.50
N GLN A 526 13.69 17.74 -17.68
CA GLN A 526 14.14 18.62 -16.61
C GLN A 526 13.06 18.82 -15.53
N GLU A 527 11.83 19.16 -15.94
CA GLU A 527 10.71 19.36 -15.01
C GLU A 527 10.35 18.09 -14.22
N PRO A 528 10.15 16.90 -14.83
CA PRO A 528 9.88 15.68 -14.08
C PRO A 528 11.04 15.28 -13.16
N THR A 529 12.28 15.55 -13.54
CA THR A 529 13.45 15.28 -12.69
C THR A 529 13.45 16.14 -11.43
N VAL A 530 13.24 17.46 -11.56
CA VAL A 530 13.26 18.38 -10.41
C VAL A 530 12.00 18.27 -9.56
N THR A 531 10.86 17.90 -10.16
CA THR A 531 9.60 17.65 -9.44
C THR A 531 9.54 16.28 -8.77
N SER A 532 10.44 15.35 -9.12
CA SER A 532 10.55 14.05 -8.46
C SER A 532 10.83 14.19 -6.97
N LEU A 533 9.97 13.57 -6.15
CA LEU A 533 10.12 13.54 -4.70
C LEU A 533 11.47 12.95 -4.28
N GLY A 534 11.97 11.96 -5.02
CA GLY A 534 13.27 11.35 -4.76
C GLY A 534 14.41 12.37 -4.89
N TRP A 535 14.48 13.05 -6.03
CA TRP A 535 15.51 14.06 -6.28
C TRP A 535 15.46 15.20 -5.24
N GLN A 536 14.26 15.67 -4.89
CA GLN A 536 14.06 16.71 -3.87
C GLN A 536 14.52 16.26 -2.49
N THR A 537 14.19 15.02 -2.11
CA THR A 537 14.61 14.44 -0.82
C THR A 537 16.13 14.31 -0.76
N ALA A 538 16.76 13.84 -1.85
CA ALA A 538 18.21 13.69 -1.94
C ALA A 538 18.93 15.04 -1.89
N THR A 539 18.47 16.03 -2.66
CA THR A 539 19.03 17.39 -2.64
C THR A 539 18.83 18.05 -1.28
N MET A 540 17.67 17.93 -0.65
CA MET A 540 17.42 18.47 0.68
C MET A 540 18.32 17.80 1.74
N PHE A 541 18.49 16.49 1.67
CA PHE A 541 19.39 15.77 2.58
C PHE A 541 20.85 16.22 2.39
N CYS A 542 21.34 16.25 1.15
CA CYS A 542 22.71 16.62 0.84
C CYS A 542 23.01 18.11 1.09
N LYS A 543 22.08 19.03 0.79
CA LYS A 543 22.32 20.49 0.88
C LYS A 543 21.83 21.15 2.16
N GLU A 544 20.87 20.55 2.86
CA GLU A 544 20.34 21.12 4.11
C GLU A 544 20.88 20.33 5.29
N VAL A 545 20.53 19.05 5.36
CA VAL A 545 20.83 18.22 6.55
C VAL A 545 22.33 18.03 6.74
N LEU A 546 23.03 17.64 5.69
CA LEU A 546 24.47 17.36 5.75
C LEU A 546 25.34 18.61 5.64
N PHE A 547 24.79 19.75 5.23
CA PHE A 547 25.56 20.98 5.02
C PHE A 547 26.47 21.40 6.17
N PRO A 548 25.96 21.59 7.41
CA PRO A 548 26.82 22.04 8.49
C PRO A 548 27.87 20.99 8.87
N LEU A 549 27.59 19.70 8.68
CA LEU A 549 28.52 18.61 8.95
C LEU A 549 29.63 18.53 7.89
N VAL A 550 29.27 18.63 6.61
CA VAL A 550 30.23 18.62 5.49
C VAL A 550 31.14 19.85 5.58
N VAL A 551 30.59 21.03 5.89
CA VAL A 551 31.39 22.25 6.09
C VAL A 551 32.34 22.08 7.29
N ALA A 552 31.84 21.63 8.44
CA ALA A 552 32.67 21.44 9.63
C ALA A 552 33.79 20.40 9.44
N THR A 553 33.55 19.36 8.62
CA THR A 553 34.55 18.32 8.33
C THR A 553 35.57 18.72 7.27
N LEU A 554 35.19 19.52 6.28
CA LEU A 554 36.10 19.98 5.23
C LEU A 554 36.98 21.17 5.66
N ILE A 555 36.53 22.00 6.60
CA ILE A 555 37.29 23.17 7.07
C ILE A 555 38.71 22.80 7.54
N PRO A 556 38.94 21.81 8.43
CA PRO A 556 40.29 21.43 8.83
C PRO A 556 41.14 20.96 7.65
N GLY A 557 40.60 20.05 6.82
CA GLY A 557 41.31 19.54 5.64
C GLY A 557 41.63 20.63 4.61
N SER A 558 40.84 21.70 4.55
CA SER A 558 41.07 22.81 3.61
C SER A 558 42.34 23.61 3.88
N GLN A 559 42.88 23.57 5.11
CA GLN A 559 44.17 24.18 5.44
C GLN A 559 45.34 23.29 4.98
N ASP A 560 45.16 21.98 5.06
CA ASP A 560 46.21 21.02 4.75
C ASP A 560 46.30 20.69 3.25
N SER A 561 45.19 20.84 2.52
CA SER A 561 45.12 20.41 1.13
C SER A 561 44.15 21.22 0.26
N TRP A 562 44.64 21.55 -0.93
CA TRP A 562 43.90 22.31 -1.94
C TRP A 562 42.61 21.62 -2.41
N HIS A 563 42.57 20.28 -2.47
CA HIS A 563 41.36 19.60 -2.95
C HIS A 563 40.20 19.73 -1.97
N TYR A 564 40.47 19.76 -0.65
CA TYR A 564 39.45 20.04 0.36
C TYR A 564 39.03 21.51 0.35
N ALA A 565 39.96 22.44 0.11
CA ALA A 565 39.63 23.85 -0.06
C ALA A 565 38.71 24.09 -1.27
N VAL A 566 39.05 23.53 -2.44
CA VAL A 566 38.21 23.59 -3.63
C VAL A 566 36.86 22.95 -3.39
N ALA A 567 36.81 21.77 -2.76
CA ALA A 567 35.55 21.08 -2.45
C ALA A 567 34.67 21.90 -1.50
N LEU A 568 35.25 22.52 -0.45
CA LEU A 568 34.55 23.38 0.48
C LEU A 568 33.98 24.62 -0.23
N VAL A 569 34.79 25.29 -1.04
CA VAL A 569 34.38 26.49 -1.78
C VAL A 569 33.28 26.17 -2.78
N PHE A 570 33.43 25.08 -3.53
CA PHE A 570 32.41 24.57 -4.45
C PHE A 570 31.10 24.26 -3.74
N TYR A 571 31.17 23.49 -2.66
CA TYR A 571 29.99 23.05 -1.93
C TYR A 571 29.23 24.22 -1.31
N ILE A 572 29.92 25.16 -0.66
CA ILE A 572 29.29 26.36 -0.11
C ILE A 572 28.64 27.18 -1.24
N ALA A 573 29.33 27.41 -2.36
CA ALA A 573 28.78 28.18 -3.46
C ALA A 573 27.51 27.55 -4.03
N VAL A 574 27.53 26.24 -4.30
CA VAL A 574 26.38 25.51 -4.84
C VAL A 574 25.21 25.47 -3.86
N VAL A 575 25.46 25.18 -2.59
CA VAL A 575 24.39 25.11 -1.59
C VAL A 575 23.78 26.49 -1.31
N VAL A 576 24.59 27.55 -1.28
CA VAL A 576 24.12 28.91 -0.99
C VAL A 576 23.40 29.54 -2.19
N LEU A 577 23.90 29.32 -3.41
CA LEU A 577 23.34 29.91 -4.64
C LEU A 577 22.27 29.04 -5.32
N GLY A 578 22.25 27.73 -5.05
CA GLY A 578 21.32 26.77 -5.66
C GLY A 578 19.84 27.12 -5.57
N PRO A 579 19.33 27.71 -4.46
CA PRO A 579 17.95 28.18 -4.39
C PRO A 579 17.61 29.27 -5.42
N ALA A 580 18.59 30.01 -5.96
CA ALA A 580 18.34 31.02 -6.99
C ALA A 580 18.13 30.41 -8.38
N SER A 581 18.70 29.23 -8.66
CA SER A 581 18.62 28.56 -9.96
C SER A 581 17.49 27.54 -10.08
N TRP A 582 17.18 26.82 -8.99
CA TRP A 582 16.32 25.62 -9.03
C TRP A 582 15.00 25.72 -8.30
N ASP A 583 14.54 26.93 -7.97
CA ASP A 583 13.24 27.11 -7.32
C ASP A 583 12.12 26.87 -8.35
N VAL A 584 11.91 25.60 -8.69
CA VAL A 584 10.73 25.12 -9.42
C VAL A 584 9.53 25.37 -8.52
N ASP A 585 8.43 25.85 -9.10
CA ASP A 585 7.18 26.03 -8.37
C ASP A 585 6.73 24.66 -7.84
N LEU A 586 7.12 24.37 -6.60
CA LEU A 586 6.86 23.08 -5.97
C LEU A 586 5.35 22.97 -5.76
N PRO A 587 4.66 22.04 -6.45
CA PRO A 587 3.22 21.88 -6.30
C PRO A 587 2.90 21.60 -4.84
N TYR A 588 1.69 21.94 -4.39
CA TYR A 588 1.21 21.65 -3.03
C TYR A 588 1.37 20.15 -2.64
N GLU A 589 1.34 19.29 -3.66
CA GLU A 589 1.56 17.84 -3.61
C GLU A 589 2.95 17.42 -3.14
N SER A 590 3.96 18.29 -3.27
CA SER A 590 5.34 17.99 -2.85
C SER A 590 5.48 17.82 -1.34
N GLN A 591 4.40 18.06 -0.57
CA GLN A 591 4.31 17.75 0.84
C GLN A 591 5.31 18.49 1.74
N LEU A 592 6.10 19.43 1.20
CA LEU A 592 7.03 20.28 1.93
C LEU A 592 6.32 21.55 2.40
N ASP A 593 5.98 21.61 3.69
CA ASP A 593 5.31 22.73 4.34
C ASP A 593 6.29 23.68 5.03
N ILE A 594 7.47 23.21 5.44
CA ILE A 594 8.53 24.05 6.03
C ILE A 594 9.37 24.66 4.90
N ARG A 595 8.86 25.72 4.28
CA ARG A 595 9.54 26.45 3.20
C ARG A 595 10.08 27.79 3.66
N CYS A 596 11.23 28.18 3.08
CA CYS A 596 11.83 29.50 3.25
C CYS A 596 12.25 30.05 1.89
N VAL A 597 12.12 31.36 1.70
CA VAL A 597 12.64 32.06 0.51
C VAL A 597 14.16 31.91 0.43
N GLY A 598 14.70 31.93 -0.80
CA GLY A 598 16.12 31.71 -1.05
C GLY A 598 17.03 32.64 -0.25
N LEU A 599 16.66 33.91 -0.08
CA LEU A 599 17.45 34.87 0.71
C LEU A 599 17.50 34.51 2.20
N CYS A 600 16.40 34.03 2.77
CA CYS A 600 16.34 33.60 4.16
C CYS A 600 17.22 32.36 4.37
N ALA A 601 17.02 31.33 3.54
CA ALA A 601 17.74 30.07 3.65
C ALA A 601 19.24 30.22 3.33
N GLY A 602 19.58 30.86 2.21
CA GLY A 602 20.95 31.09 1.79
C GLY A 602 21.72 31.99 2.75
N GLY A 603 21.10 33.07 3.25
CA GLY A 603 21.76 33.99 4.18
C GLY A 603 22.07 33.34 5.51
N ARG A 604 21.17 32.46 5.98
CA ARG A 604 21.41 31.63 7.16
C ARG A 604 22.53 30.61 6.94
N ARG A 605 22.53 29.87 5.82
CA ARG A 605 23.61 28.93 5.49
C ARG A 605 24.97 29.63 5.43
N LEU A 606 25.01 30.84 4.85
CA LEU A 606 26.21 31.67 4.81
C LEU A 606 26.69 32.03 6.23
N ALA A 607 25.78 32.47 7.10
CA ALA A 607 26.11 32.78 8.50
C ALA A 607 26.59 31.55 9.28
N VAL A 608 25.97 30.39 9.09
CA VAL A 608 26.36 29.12 9.71
C VAL A 608 27.75 28.70 9.24
N ALA A 609 28.03 28.71 7.93
CA ALA A 609 29.35 28.37 7.40
C ALA A 609 30.43 29.34 7.89
N ALA A 610 30.13 30.64 7.94
CA ALA A 610 31.05 31.64 8.46
C ALA A 610 31.33 31.44 9.96
N ALA A 611 30.32 31.07 10.75
CA ALA A 611 30.48 30.77 12.16
C ALA A 611 31.38 29.53 12.35
N LEU A 612 31.14 28.45 11.60
CA LEU A 612 31.99 27.26 11.65
C LEU A 612 33.46 27.56 11.30
N LEU A 613 33.69 28.42 10.29
CA LEU A 613 35.04 28.87 9.95
C LEU A 613 35.67 29.72 11.06
N ALA A 614 34.92 30.67 11.64
CA ALA A 614 35.39 31.51 12.73
C ALA A 614 35.74 30.68 13.97
N SER A 615 34.97 29.63 14.26
CA SER A 615 35.28 28.67 15.33
C SER A 615 36.61 27.97 15.08
N HIS A 616 36.81 27.44 13.87
CA HIS A 616 38.06 26.75 13.52
C HIS A 616 39.29 27.67 13.50
N ALA A 617 39.10 28.95 13.14
CA ALA A 617 40.14 29.98 13.19
C ALA A 617 40.39 30.55 14.60
N ASP A 618 39.79 29.98 15.64
CA ASP A 618 39.86 30.46 17.03
C ASP A 618 39.38 31.93 17.22
N LEU A 619 38.50 32.43 16.34
CA LEU A 619 37.97 33.80 16.36
C LEU A 619 36.67 33.89 17.18
N PHE A 620 36.79 33.81 18.50
CA PHE A 620 35.66 33.76 19.43
C PHE A 620 34.60 34.86 19.23
N TYR A 621 35.01 36.13 19.17
CA TYR A 621 34.06 37.25 19.03
C TYR A 621 33.34 37.25 17.69
N LEU A 622 34.05 36.86 16.62
CA LEU A 622 33.44 36.73 15.29
C LEU A 622 32.43 35.59 15.25
N PHE A 623 32.74 34.44 15.89
CA PHE A 623 31.79 33.34 16.06
C PHE A 623 30.51 33.81 16.77
N GLN A 624 30.64 34.56 17.88
CA GLN A 624 29.47 35.08 18.58
C GLN A 624 28.66 36.06 17.74
N ALA A 625 29.32 36.98 17.03
CA ALA A 625 28.66 37.93 16.16
C ALA A 625 27.88 37.23 15.03
N LEU A 626 28.47 36.20 14.42
CA LEU A 626 27.84 35.41 13.36
C LEU A 626 26.71 34.50 13.88
N GLY A 627 26.87 33.93 15.08
CA GLY A 627 25.79 33.20 15.75
C GLY A 627 24.60 34.09 16.07
N PHE A 628 24.85 35.30 16.59
CA PHE A 628 23.80 36.31 16.80
C PHE A 628 23.14 36.72 15.48
N PHE A 629 23.95 37.03 14.45
CA PHE A 629 23.47 37.40 13.14
C PHE A 629 22.58 36.31 12.52
N SER A 630 22.98 35.03 12.61
CA SER A 630 22.17 33.89 12.15
C SER A 630 20.80 33.84 12.83
N GLY A 631 20.75 34.02 14.15
CA GLY A 631 19.49 34.07 14.90
C GLY A 631 18.62 35.29 14.54
N ALA A 632 19.24 36.46 14.44
CA ALA A 632 18.57 37.70 14.03
C ALA A 632 18.04 37.63 12.58
N TRP A 633 18.78 36.97 11.68
CA TRP A 633 18.39 36.75 10.29
C TRP A 633 17.13 35.88 10.20
N ALA A 634 17.09 34.75 10.93
CA ALA A 634 15.90 33.90 11.03
C ALA A 634 14.69 34.68 11.55
N LEU A 635 14.87 35.49 12.60
CA LEU A 635 13.80 36.30 13.18
C LEU A 635 13.28 37.38 12.21
N GLY A 636 14.19 38.12 11.57
CA GLY A 636 13.84 39.20 10.66
C GLY A 636 13.09 38.72 9.41
N TRP A 637 13.41 37.52 8.94
CA TRP A 637 12.77 36.91 7.77
C TRP A 637 11.55 36.05 8.10
N ALA A 638 11.31 35.67 9.35
CA ALA A 638 10.17 34.84 9.73
C ALA A 638 8.80 35.32 9.19
N PRO A 639 8.45 36.62 9.21
CA PRO A 639 7.13 37.06 8.72
C PRO A 639 7.00 37.06 7.19
N TRP A 640 8.11 37.25 6.47
CA TRP A 640 8.11 37.58 5.04
C TRP A 640 8.57 36.39 4.21
N GLY A 641 9.56 35.66 4.71
CA GLY A 641 10.27 34.62 4.02
C GLY A 641 9.86 33.19 4.37
N CYS A 642 9.03 32.96 5.40
CA CYS A 642 8.77 31.61 5.90
C CYS A 642 7.29 31.22 5.83
N ALA A 643 7.06 29.94 5.53
CA ALA A 643 5.74 29.30 5.54
C ALA A 643 5.14 29.16 6.95
N SER A 644 5.99 28.98 7.95
CA SER A 644 5.59 28.80 9.34
C SER A 644 6.59 29.48 10.27
N LEU A 645 6.10 30.06 11.37
CA LEU A 645 6.92 30.82 12.32
C LEU A 645 7.64 29.91 13.34
N TRP A 646 7.07 28.76 13.67
CA TRP A 646 7.63 27.89 14.70
C TRP A 646 8.96 27.20 14.29
N PRO A 647 9.20 26.80 13.02
CA PRO A 647 10.51 26.29 12.63
C PRO A 647 11.58 27.37 12.76
N GLU A 648 11.27 28.64 12.48
CA GLU A 648 12.20 29.75 12.69
C GLU A 648 12.54 29.95 14.17
N ALA A 649 11.60 29.69 15.08
CA ALA A 649 11.91 29.67 16.51
C ALA A 649 12.92 28.58 16.90
N LEU A 650 12.82 27.39 16.30
CA LEU A 650 13.82 26.33 16.49
C LEU A 650 15.18 26.70 15.89
N ARG A 651 15.19 27.41 14.75
CA ARG A 651 16.40 27.91 14.09
C ARG A 651 17.09 29.03 14.86
N MET A 652 16.33 29.89 15.52
CA MET A 652 16.86 30.79 16.54
C MET A 652 17.45 30.00 17.71
N GLY A 653 16.79 28.92 18.11
CA GLY A 653 17.27 27.96 19.11
C GLY A 653 18.63 27.35 18.77
N SER A 654 18.84 26.94 17.52
CA SER A 654 20.14 26.41 17.08
C SER A 654 21.26 27.42 17.29
N SER A 655 21.01 28.69 16.96
CA SER A 655 21.96 29.79 17.12
C SER A 655 22.15 30.18 18.60
N ALA A 656 21.07 30.24 19.39
CA ALA A 656 21.13 30.53 20.82
C ALA A 656 21.90 29.44 21.60
N GLY A 657 21.68 28.17 21.27
CA GLY A 657 22.43 27.06 21.85
C GLY A 657 23.91 27.12 21.50
N ALA A 658 24.27 27.51 20.28
CA ALA A 658 25.66 27.73 19.88
C ALA A 658 26.34 28.86 20.67
N LEU A 659 25.64 29.98 20.86
CA LEU A 659 26.11 31.09 21.69
C LEU A 659 26.26 30.68 23.15
N ALA A 660 25.33 29.88 23.68
CA ALA A 660 25.44 29.34 25.03
C ALA A 660 26.62 28.35 25.17
N ALA A 661 26.84 27.49 24.18
CA ALA A 661 27.98 26.58 24.13
C ALA A 661 29.30 27.34 24.16
N ALA A 662 29.43 28.37 23.32
CA ALA A 662 30.64 29.19 23.26
C ALA A 662 30.82 30.08 24.50
N GLY A 663 29.76 30.70 25.00
CA GLY A 663 29.86 31.65 26.12
C GLY A 663 29.98 31.01 27.50
N LEU A 664 29.54 29.76 27.67
CA LEU A 664 29.47 29.07 28.96
C LEU A 664 30.23 27.74 28.99
N GLY A 665 30.79 27.29 27.87
CA GLY A 665 31.54 26.03 27.78
C GLY A 665 30.74 24.79 28.16
N SER A 666 29.40 24.84 28.09
CA SER A 666 28.54 23.81 28.68
C SER A 666 27.43 23.34 27.73
N TRP A 667 27.37 22.03 27.52
CA TRP A 667 26.24 21.37 26.85
C TRP A 667 24.92 21.61 27.57
N VAL A 668 24.93 21.71 28.90
CA VAL A 668 23.71 21.93 29.70
C VAL A 668 23.08 23.28 29.34
N ALA A 669 23.90 24.32 29.15
CA ALA A 669 23.41 25.63 28.73
C ALA A 669 22.83 25.60 27.30
N SER A 670 23.45 24.83 26.40
CA SER A 670 22.93 24.61 25.04
C SER A 670 21.58 23.90 25.07
N PHE A 671 21.45 22.82 25.86
CA PHE A 671 20.19 22.09 26.04
C PHE A 671 19.11 22.97 26.67
N ALA A 672 19.45 23.84 27.61
CA ALA A 672 18.51 24.80 28.19
C ALA A 672 17.99 25.78 27.13
N ALA A 673 18.89 26.35 26.31
CA ALA A 673 18.51 27.23 25.21
C ALA A 673 17.61 26.53 24.17
N TRP A 674 17.94 25.28 23.82
CA TRP A 674 17.10 24.45 22.94
C TRP A 674 15.74 24.10 23.56
N GLY A 675 15.69 23.81 24.86
CA GLY A 675 14.45 23.55 25.59
C GLY A 675 13.52 24.77 25.58
N CYS A 676 14.05 25.96 25.89
CA CYS A 676 13.30 27.21 25.86
C CYS A 676 12.76 27.53 24.46
N THR A 677 13.59 27.39 23.43
CA THR A 677 13.18 27.66 22.04
C THR A 677 12.25 26.59 21.46
N SER A 678 12.38 25.34 21.87
CA SER A 678 11.41 24.28 21.58
C SER A 678 10.06 24.54 22.24
N GLY A 679 10.05 25.05 23.48
CA GLY A 679 8.83 25.50 24.16
C GLY A 679 8.16 26.66 23.43
N LEU A 680 8.94 27.65 22.98
CA LEU A 680 8.44 28.76 22.16
C LEU A 680 7.88 28.26 20.82
N ALA A 681 8.60 27.39 20.12
CA ALA A 681 8.17 26.80 18.86
C ALA A 681 6.86 26.01 19.04
N LEU A 682 6.74 25.21 20.11
CA LEU A 682 5.50 24.50 20.44
C LEU A 682 4.35 25.47 20.71
N GLY A 683 4.61 26.56 21.46
CA GLY A 683 3.62 27.61 21.71
C GLY A 683 3.14 28.28 20.42
N LEU A 684 4.05 28.61 19.51
CA LEU A 684 3.74 29.17 18.20
C LEU A 684 2.95 28.18 17.32
N ALA A 685 3.33 26.91 17.31
CA ALA A 685 2.64 25.85 16.55
C ALA A 685 1.22 25.60 17.08
N VAL A 686 1.03 25.54 18.40
CA VAL A 686 -0.29 25.40 19.02
C VAL A 686 -1.13 26.66 18.78
N GLY A 687 -0.54 27.84 18.89
CA GLY A 687 -1.19 29.13 18.61
C GLY A 687 -1.66 29.24 17.17
N SER A 688 -0.80 28.92 16.20
CA SER A 688 -1.15 28.91 14.77
C SER A 688 -2.25 27.89 14.48
N GLN A 689 -2.17 26.69 15.07
CA GLN A 689 -3.20 25.66 14.91
C GLN A 689 -4.55 26.09 15.50
N ARG A 690 -4.56 26.76 16.67
CA ARG A 690 -5.79 27.27 17.30
C ARG A 690 -6.45 28.38 16.49
N LEU A 691 -5.69 29.42 16.13
CA LEU A 691 -6.18 30.51 15.29
C LEU A 691 -6.74 29.99 13.96
N HIS A 692 -6.06 29.00 13.40
CA HIS A 692 -6.51 28.38 12.16
C HIS A 692 -7.80 27.57 12.35
N ARG A 693 -7.91 26.74 13.39
CA ARG A 693 -9.15 26.02 13.72
C ARG A 693 -10.32 26.97 13.98
N GLN A 694 -10.07 28.13 14.60
CA GLN A 694 -11.08 29.17 14.78
C GLN A 694 -11.57 29.72 13.44
N ARG A 695 -10.66 30.10 12.52
CA ARG A 695 -11.04 30.55 11.17
C ARG A 695 -11.81 29.50 10.39
N LEU A 696 -11.40 28.23 10.47
CA LEU A 696 -12.09 27.12 9.80
C LEU A 696 -13.48 26.89 10.41
N ALA A 697 -13.62 26.97 11.74
CA ALA A 697 -14.90 26.85 12.43
C ALA A 697 -15.85 28.02 12.15
N GLU A 698 -15.32 29.23 11.94
CA GLU A 698 -16.07 30.40 11.50
C GLU A 698 -16.48 30.31 10.02
N SER A 699 -15.72 29.59 9.19
CA SER A 699 -16.08 29.36 7.79
C SER A 699 -17.26 28.40 7.65
N LYS A 700 -18.13 28.61 6.65
CA LYS A 700 -19.24 27.69 6.32
C LYS A 700 -18.80 26.45 5.54
N VAL A 701 -17.52 26.41 5.14
CA VAL A 701 -16.95 25.35 4.29
C VAL A 701 -17.11 23.94 4.89
N PRO A 702 -16.86 23.68 6.19
CA PRO A 702 -17.08 22.35 6.77
C PRO A 702 -18.56 21.91 6.76
N ALA A 703 -19.51 22.86 6.75
CA ALA A 703 -20.92 22.53 6.64
C ALA A 703 -21.28 22.15 5.19
N ALA A 704 -20.81 22.93 4.21
CA ALA A 704 -21.00 22.64 2.79
C ALA A 704 -20.31 21.34 2.37
N PHE A 705 -19.07 21.10 2.80
CA PHE A 705 -18.36 19.83 2.56
C PHE A 705 -19.14 18.63 3.07
N ARG A 706 -19.64 18.69 4.32
CA ARG A 706 -20.48 17.62 4.89
C ARG A 706 -21.77 17.42 4.10
N HIS A 707 -22.34 18.49 3.53
CA HIS A 707 -23.55 18.40 2.73
C HIS A 707 -23.27 17.70 1.38
N VAL A 708 -22.24 18.12 0.66
CA VAL A 708 -21.86 17.49 -0.62
C VAL A 708 -21.35 16.07 -0.40
N GLU A 709 -20.65 15.78 0.69
CA GLU A 709 -20.26 14.41 1.05
C GLU A 709 -21.48 13.54 1.40
N ALA A 710 -22.46 14.09 2.12
CA ALA A 710 -23.73 13.40 2.35
C ALA A 710 -24.47 13.15 1.03
N LEU A 711 -24.45 14.11 0.10
CA LEU A 711 -25.01 13.97 -1.24
C LEU A 711 -24.29 12.87 -2.03
N LYS A 712 -22.95 12.86 -2.03
CA LYS A 712 -22.12 11.79 -2.60
C LYS A 712 -22.49 10.43 -2.01
N ARG A 713 -22.54 10.30 -0.69
CA ARG A 713 -22.95 9.04 -0.01
C ARG A 713 -24.37 8.60 -0.39
N ARG A 714 -25.28 9.55 -0.66
CA ARG A 714 -26.64 9.25 -1.14
C ARG A 714 -26.67 8.77 -2.60
N ILE A 715 -25.72 9.19 -3.42
CA ILE A 715 -25.69 8.95 -4.87
C ILE A 715 -24.81 7.75 -5.23
N CYS A 716 -23.72 7.54 -4.51
CA CYS A 716 -22.81 6.40 -4.62
C CYS A 716 -23.42 5.19 -3.91
N LEU A 717 -24.27 4.45 -4.62
CA LEU A 717 -24.95 3.25 -4.10
C LEU A 717 -24.01 2.07 -3.78
N TRP A 718 -22.73 2.15 -4.16
CA TRP A 718 -21.84 0.99 -4.22
C TRP A 718 -20.42 1.19 -3.64
N SER A 719 -20.06 2.35 -3.09
CA SER A 719 -18.76 2.46 -2.39
C SER A 719 -18.89 1.94 -0.95
N THR A 720 -18.52 0.69 -0.72
CA THR A 720 -18.38 0.12 0.63
C THR A 720 -17.11 0.57 1.34
N GLU A 721 -16.14 1.11 0.59
CA GLU A 721 -15.05 1.85 1.20
C GLU A 721 -15.63 3.10 1.86
N ALA A 722 -15.38 3.26 3.15
CA ALA A 722 -15.63 4.53 3.83
C ALA A 722 -14.90 5.58 3.01
N ALA A 723 -15.65 6.36 2.20
CA ALA A 723 -15.11 7.45 1.41
C ALA A 723 -14.13 8.19 2.33
N PRO A 724 -12.86 8.35 1.92
CA PRO A 724 -11.85 8.93 2.79
C PRO A 724 -12.46 10.21 3.34
N GLU A 725 -12.61 10.27 4.68
CA GLU A 725 -13.30 11.36 5.35
C GLU A 725 -12.72 12.65 4.79
N LEU A 726 -13.51 13.34 3.95
CA LEU A 726 -13.08 14.52 3.21
C LEU A 726 -12.99 15.63 4.25
N ARG A 727 -11.89 15.61 4.99
CA ARG A 727 -11.57 16.65 5.94
C ARG A 727 -11.28 17.88 5.11
N PRO A 728 -11.96 19.01 5.36
CA PRO A 728 -11.49 20.27 4.81
C PRO A 728 -10.02 20.37 5.20
N ASP A 729 -9.16 20.38 4.18
CA ASP A 729 -7.73 20.48 4.40
C ASP A 729 -7.45 21.84 5.06
N ALA A 730 -6.32 21.95 5.75
CA ALA A 730 -5.95 23.19 6.46
C ALA A 730 -5.69 24.39 5.51
N ASP A 731 -5.86 24.23 4.21
CA ASP A 731 -5.59 25.23 3.19
C ASP A 731 -6.78 25.37 2.21
N VAL A 732 -7.01 26.59 1.71
CA VAL A 732 -8.08 26.92 0.76
C VAL A 732 -7.90 26.13 -0.53
N LYS A 733 -6.67 26.02 -1.05
CA LYS A 733 -6.40 25.25 -2.28
C LYS A 733 -6.42 23.75 -2.05
N GLY A 734 -5.89 23.28 -0.92
CA GLY A 734 -6.08 21.89 -0.51
C GLY A 734 -7.57 21.53 -0.50
N THR A 735 -8.38 22.39 0.10
CA THR A 735 -9.84 22.27 0.11
C THR A 735 -10.42 22.33 -1.31
N GLY A 736 -10.06 23.31 -2.15
CA GLY A 736 -10.51 23.41 -3.53
C GLY A 736 -10.15 22.17 -4.36
N ARG A 737 -8.95 21.64 -4.19
CA ARG A 737 -8.51 20.36 -4.78
C ARG A 737 -9.35 19.19 -4.29
N ARG A 738 -9.69 19.12 -3.00
CA ARG A 738 -10.63 18.10 -2.51
C ARG A 738 -12.00 18.21 -3.16
N VAL A 739 -12.45 19.43 -3.48
CA VAL A 739 -13.69 19.63 -4.26
C VAL A 739 -13.51 19.14 -5.70
N LEU A 740 -12.33 19.32 -6.32
CA LEU A 740 -12.01 18.78 -7.65
C LEU A 740 -11.97 17.24 -7.63
N GLU A 741 -11.30 16.64 -6.64
CA GLU A 741 -11.25 15.18 -6.43
C GLU A 741 -12.66 14.62 -6.21
N LEU A 742 -13.46 15.30 -5.39
CA LEU A 742 -14.87 14.97 -5.15
C LEU A 742 -15.70 15.04 -6.44
N GLU A 743 -15.47 16.04 -7.29
CA GLU A 743 -16.13 16.17 -8.59
C GLU A 743 -15.73 15.06 -9.56
N GLU A 744 -14.47 14.63 -9.54
CA GLU A 744 -13.99 13.49 -10.35
C GLU A 744 -14.59 12.16 -9.93
N GLU A 745 -14.90 12.00 -8.65
CA GLU A 745 -15.54 10.81 -8.10
C GLU A 745 -17.06 10.77 -8.36
N ILE A 746 -17.68 11.89 -8.75
CA ILE A 746 -19.10 11.93 -9.09
C ILE A 746 -19.31 11.32 -10.49
N PRO A 747 -20.18 10.30 -10.66
CA PRO A 747 -20.43 9.71 -11.97
C PRO A 747 -20.92 10.76 -12.96
N MET A 748 -20.35 10.79 -14.16
CA MET A 748 -20.66 11.82 -15.17
C MET A 748 -22.15 11.86 -15.53
N GLU A 749 -22.87 10.75 -15.46
CA GLU A 749 -24.32 10.69 -15.73
C GLU A 749 -25.16 11.42 -14.67
N ARG A 750 -24.54 11.80 -13.54
CA ARG A 750 -25.17 12.55 -12.45
C ARG A 750 -24.98 14.06 -12.58
N LEU A 751 -24.04 14.53 -13.39
CA LEU A 751 -23.81 15.95 -13.57
C LEU A 751 -24.76 16.52 -14.64
N ASP A 752 -25.29 17.71 -14.40
CA ASP A 752 -26.12 18.41 -15.41
C ASP A 752 -25.31 18.65 -16.69
N LEU A 753 -25.94 18.44 -17.86
CA LEU A 753 -25.34 18.69 -19.17
C LEU A 753 -24.86 20.14 -19.34
N ALA A 754 -25.54 21.12 -18.74
CA ALA A 754 -25.10 22.51 -18.76
C ALA A 754 -23.78 22.73 -18.00
N PHE A 755 -23.51 21.93 -16.97
CA PHE A 755 -22.27 22.02 -16.18
C PHE A 755 -21.05 21.67 -17.04
N PHE A 756 -21.17 20.71 -17.96
CA PHE A 756 -20.04 20.27 -18.78
C PHE A 756 -19.46 21.38 -19.66
N ALA A 757 -20.28 22.35 -20.09
CA ALA A 757 -19.81 23.51 -20.84
C ALA A 757 -18.97 24.47 -19.97
N GLU A 758 -19.31 24.60 -18.69
CA GLU A 758 -18.65 25.50 -17.75
C GLU A 758 -17.53 24.83 -16.94
N ARG A 759 -17.50 23.49 -16.93
CA ARG A 759 -16.58 22.66 -16.12
C ARG A 759 -15.10 23.07 -16.25
N PRO A 760 -14.53 23.35 -17.44
CA PRO A 760 -13.12 23.76 -17.53
C PRO A 760 -12.83 25.13 -16.92
N ALA A 761 -13.79 26.06 -16.91
CA ALA A 761 -13.65 27.36 -16.25
C ALA A 761 -13.80 27.20 -14.73
N TRP A 762 -14.84 26.48 -14.30
CA TRP A 762 -15.09 26.16 -12.88
C TRP A 762 -13.89 25.46 -12.23
N ARG A 763 -13.27 24.48 -12.91
CA ARG A 763 -12.09 23.79 -12.39
C ARG A 763 -10.88 24.72 -12.23
N ARG A 764 -10.66 25.65 -13.18
CA ARG A 764 -9.57 26.64 -13.09
C ARG A 764 -9.82 27.64 -11.97
N GLU A 765 -11.01 28.20 -11.89
CA GLU A 765 -11.40 29.14 -10.83
C GLU A 765 -11.29 28.51 -9.43
N LEU A 766 -11.68 27.24 -9.28
CA LEU A 766 -11.54 26.50 -8.04
C LEU A 766 -10.08 26.17 -7.69
N ALA A 767 -9.25 25.84 -8.68
CA ALA A 767 -7.81 25.64 -8.49
C ALA A 767 -7.08 26.95 -8.09
N ASP A 768 -7.59 28.08 -8.57
CA ASP A 768 -7.07 29.43 -8.30
C ASP A 768 -7.74 30.13 -7.10
N ALA A 769 -8.61 29.45 -6.36
CA ALA A 769 -9.37 30.02 -5.25
C ALA A 769 -8.43 30.57 -4.16
N ARG A 770 -8.68 31.82 -3.73
CA ARG A 770 -7.86 32.54 -2.74
C ARG A 770 -8.46 32.57 -1.34
N ASP A 771 -9.77 32.38 -1.23
CA ASP A 771 -10.50 32.37 0.02
C ASP A 771 -11.51 31.21 0.08
N TYR A 772 -11.93 30.90 1.30
CA TYR A 772 -12.93 29.88 1.57
C TYR A 772 -14.31 30.23 1.01
N ASP A 773 -14.59 31.52 0.78
CA ASP A 773 -15.86 31.98 0.21
C ASP A 773 -15.98 31.61 -1.28
N THR A 774 -14.88 31.72 -2.04
CA THR A 774 -14.80 31.26 -3.43
C THR A 774 -15.02 29.74 -3.52
N VAL A 775 -14.35 28.98 -2.63
CA VAL A 775 -14.51 27.51 -2.57
C VAL A 775 -15.94 27.13 -2.20
N LEU A 776 -16.56 27.85 -1.25
CA LEU A 776 -17.95 27.66 -0.86
C LEU A 776 -18.91 27.90 -2.02
N ALA A 777 -18.75 29.00 -2.77
CA ALA A 777 -19.58 29.29 -3.93
C ALA A 777 -19.47 28.20 -5.01
N HIS A 778 -18.28 27.64 -5.21
CA HIS A 778 -18.05 26.54 -6.15
C HIS A 778 -18.67 25.22 -5.68
N LEU A 779 -18.63 24.94 -4.38
CA LEU A 779 -19.31 23.79 -3.76
C LEU A 779 -20.83 23.90 -3.88
N GLU A 780 -21.40 25.06 -3.57
CA GLU A 780 -22.84 25.31 -3.71
C GLU A 780 -23.28 25.14 -5.17
N LYS A 781 -22.46 25.62 -6.12
CA LYS A 781 -22.69 25.39 -7.55
C LYS A 781 -22.64 23.90 -7.91
N LEU A 782 -21.62 23.17 -7.44
CA LEU A 782 -21.49 21.74 -7.69
C LEU A 782 -22.69 20.96 -7.12
N GLU A 783 -23.13 21.31 -5.91
CA GLU A 783 -24.31 20.73 -5.27
C GLU A 783 -25.57 20.84 -6.13
N VAL A 784 -25.83 22.03 -6.69
CA VAL A 784 -26.98 22.29 -7.57
C VAL A 784 -26.91 21.46 -8.86
N MET A 785 -25.71 21.18 -9.37
CA MET A 785 -25.51 20.47 -10.64
C MET A 785 -25.56 18.94 -10.53
N ILE A 786 -25.56 18.39 -9.32
CA ILE A 786 -25.64 16.95 -9.08
C ILE A 786 -27.11 16.49 -9.07
N ARG A 787 -27.48 15.60 -9.99
CA ARG A 787 -28.81 15.00 -10.13
C ARG A 787 -28.92 13.68 -9.34
N GLU A 788 -29.97 13.50 -8.55
CA GLU A 788 -30.20 12.26 -7.77
C GLU A 788 -30.60 11.04 -8.66
N PRO A 789 -30.22 9.79 -8.30
CA PRO A 789 -30.60 8.58 -9.04
C PRO A 789 -32.07 8.14 -8.94
N ALA A 790 -32.55 7.52 -10.03
CA ALA A 790 -33.55 6.44 -9.98
C ALA A 790 -32.85 5.09 -10.27
N THR A 791 -32.57 4.28 -9.25
CA THR A 791 -32.15 2.86 -9.40
C THR A 791 -33.28 1.92 -9.02
N ARG A 792 -33.31 0.68 -9.52
CA ARG A 792 -34.41 -0.28 -9.36
C ARG A 792 -34.80 -0.56 -7.89
N VAL A 793 -33.83 -0.53 -6.98
CA VAL A 793 -34.05 -0.69 -5.52
C VAL A 793 -34.58 0.61 -4.90
N LEU A 794 -34.07 1.77 -5.31
CA LEU A 794 -34.61 3.07 -4.90
C LEU A 794 -36.01 3.29 -5.47
N LEU A 795 -36.25 2.94 -6.73
CA LEU A 795 -37.55 3.01 -7.38
C LEU A 795 -38.56 2.10 -6.65
N ARG A 796 -38.16 0.88 -6.29
CA ARG A 796 -38.96 -0.02 -5.45
C ARG A 796 -39.24 0.58 -4.07
N GLN A 797 -38.24 1.13 -3.40
CA GLN A 797 -38.37 1.72 -2.06
C GLN A 797 -39.13 3.05 -2.06
N VAL A 798 -39.01 3.85 -3.12
CA VAL A 798 -39.69 5.13 -3.33
C VAL A 798 -41.14 4.87 -3.70
N LEU A 799 -41.41 4.00 -4.68
CA LEU A 799 -42.78 3.63 -5.07
C LEU A 799 -43.52 3.00 -3.89
N ALA A 800 -42.90 2.08 -3.14
CA ALA A 800 -43.50 1.47 -1.96
C ALA A 800 -43.83 2.47 -0.84
N LYS A 801 -43.13 3.63 -0.77
CA LYS A 801 -43.34 4.69 0.23
C LYS A 801 -44.15 5.88 -0.29
N THR A 802 -44.52 5.90 -1.58
CA THR A 802 -45.23 7.03 -2.18
C THR A 802 -46.70 7.00 -1.74
N PRO A 803 -47.22 8.06 -1.08
CA PRO A 803 -48.64 8.13 -0.71
C PRO A 803 -49.48 8.31 -1.97
N ILE A 804 -50.51 7.47 -2.13
CA ILE A 804 -51.41 7.52 -3.29
C ILE A 804 -52.25 8.81 -3.28
N ASP A 805 -52.46 9.39 -2.08
CA ASP A 805 -53.38 10.50 -1.87
C ASP A 805 -52.64 11.71 -1.27
N ARG A 806 -52.41 12.75 -2.09
CA ARG A 806 -51.56 13.91 -1.71
C ARG A 806 -52.12 14.77 -0.58
N PHE A 807 -53.39 14.58 -0.17
CA PHE A 807 -54.08 15.46 0.77
C PHE A 807 -54.39 14.85 2.14
N ARG A 808 -53.93 13.62 2.44
CA ARG A 808 -54.05 13.04 3.78
C ARG A 808 -52.69 12.60 4.34
N PRO A 809 -52.24 13.14 5.48
CA PRO A 809 -50.94 12.79 6.06
C PRO A 809 -50.77 11.32 6.43
N HIS A 810 -51.85 10.52 6.43
CA HIS A 810 -51.86 9.08 6.76
C HIS A 810 -52.50 8.22 5.65
N GLY A 811 -52.49 8.69 4.38
CA GLY A 811 -53.03 7.95 3.24
C GLY A 811 -52.29 6.64 2.94
N ARG A 812 -52.99 5.66 2.33
CA ARG A 812 -52.41 4.37 1.93
C ARG A 812 -51.22 4.59 0.98
N GLN A 813 -50.09 3.96 1.31
CA GLN A 813 -48.93 3.88 0.42
C GLN A 813 -49.20 2.87 -0.70
N LEU A 814 -48.48 2.99 -1.81
CA LEU A 814 -48.63 2.14 -3.01
C LEU A 814 -48.53 0.63 -2.74
N GLY A 815 -47.92 0.23 -1.62
CA GLY A 815 -47.77 -1.16 -1.20
C GLY A 815 -46.65 -1.87 -1.96
N GLN A 816 -45.86 -2.66 -1.24
CA GLN A 816 -44.72 -3.38 -1.79
C GLN A 816 -45.06 -4.34 -2.94
N PRO A 817 -46.21 -5.07 -2.94
CA PRO A 817 -46.56 -5.99 -4.03
C PRO A 817 -46.76 -5.28 -5.37
N LEU A 818 -47.42 -4.12 -5.37
CA LEU A 818 -47.69 -3.35 -6.59
C LEU A 818 -46.43 -2.65 -7.11
N ALA A 819 -45.56 -2.17 -6.20
CA ALA A 819 -44.24 -1.66 -6.56
C ALA A 819 -43.36 -2.76 -7.19
N ASP A 820 -43.46 -4.00 -6.71
CA ASP A 820 -42.73 -5.14 -7.24
C ASP A 820 -43.22 -5.56 -8.63
N GLU A 821 -44.51 -5.42 -8.88
CA GLU A 821 -45.15 -5.74 -10.16
C GLU A 821 -44.81 -4.71 -11.25
N ILE A 822 -44.81 -3.41 -10.90
CA ILE A 822 -44.35 -2.32 -11.77
C ILE A 822 -42.84 -2.49 -12.08
N VAL A 823 -42.03 -2.83 -11.08
CA VAL A 823 -40.58 -3.07 -11.24
C VAL A 823 -40.28 -4.37 -12.00
N GLY A 824 -41.18 -5.35 -11.92
CA GLY A 824 -41.15 -6.61 -12.67
C GLY A 824 -41.49 -6.44 -14.15
N PHE A 825 -42.43 -5.55 -14.47
CA PHE A 825 -42.78 -5.19 -15.85
C PHE A 825 -41.65 -4.49 -16.61
N VAL A 826 -40.83 -3.70 -15.90
CA VAL A 826 -39.79 -2.86 -16.50
C VAL A 826 -38.48 -3.62 -16.74
N VAL A 827 -38.24 -4.76 -16.07
CA VAL A 827 -37.02 -5.57 -16.26
C VAL A 827 -37.32 -7.08 -16.04
N PRO A 828 -37.18 -7.93 -17.07
CA PRO A 828 -37.62 -9.34 -17.05
C PRO A 828 -36.75 -10.28 -16.18
N ARG A 829 -37.34 -11.40 -15.72
CA ARG A 829 -36.68 -12.46 -14.92
C ARG A 829 -35.93 -13.44 -15.83
N VAL A 830 -34.79 -13.96 -15.35
CA VAL A 830 -34.05 -15.07 -15.97
C VAL A 830 -34.14 -16.26 -15.02
N ASP A 831 -34.81 -17.34 -15.42
CA ASP A 831 -34.98 -18.54 -14.58
C ASP A 831 -33.93 -19.61 -14.89
N ILE A 832 -33.00 -19.83 -13.97
CA ILE A 832 -31.98 -20.88 -14.07
C ILE A 832 -32.44 -22.08 -13.23
N GLY A 833 -32.89 -23.15 -13.90
CA GLY A 833 -33.30 -24.40 -13.24
C GLY A 833 -32.14 -25.12 -12.51
N LEU A 834 -32.45 -25.76 -11.38
CA LEU A 834 -31.51 -26.63 -10.64
C LEU A 834 -31.13 -27.84 -11.51
N PRO A 835 -29.87 -28.30 -11.48
CA PRO A 835 -29.52 -29.60 -12.05
C PRO A 835 -30.26 -30.70 -11.28
N GLN A 836 -30.62 -31.78 -11.97
CA GLN A 836 -31.02 -33.02 -11.29
C GLN A 836 -29.81 -33.52 -10.49
N PRO A 837 -30.01 -34.07 -9.27
CA PRO A 837 -28.92 -34.65 -8.50
C PRO A 837 -28.24 -35.73 -9.34
N LEU A 838 -26.92 -35.64 -9.52
CA LEU A 838 -26.16 -36.60 -10.32
C LEU A 838 -26.29 -37.99 -9.70
N GLU A 839 -26.45 -39.03 -10.52
CA GLU A 839 -26.49 -40.41 -10.02
C GLU A 839 -25.12 -40.80 -9.43
N GLY A 840 -25.09 -41.41 -8.24
CA GLY A 840 -23.84 -41.83 -7.58
C GLY A 840 -23.38 -40.99 -6.39
N TRP A 841 -24.17 -39.99 -5.99
CA TRP A 841 -23.98 -39.20 -4.76
C TRP A 841 -24.09 -40.01 -3.45
N GLN A 842 -24.70 -41.20 -3.53
CA GLN A 842 -24.78 -42.17 -2.45
C GLN A 842 -23.36 -42.61 -2.07
N TYR A 843 -23.03 -42.66 -0.77
CA TYR A 843 -21.72 -43.09 -0.24
C TYR A 843 -20.55 -42.10 -0.42
N GLY A 844 -20.80 -40.79 -0.56
CA GLY A 844 -19.75 -39.76 -0.47
C GLY A 844 -18.82 -39.64 -1.69
N LYS A 845 -19.28 -40.03 -2.88
CA LYS A 845 -18.55 -39.82 -4.14
C LYS A 845 -18.79 -38.38 -4.66
N LEU A 846 -18.12 -37.40 -4.05
CA LEU A 846 -18.04 -36.03 -4.58
C LEU A 846 -16.95 -36.00 -5.68
N ASP A 847 -17.35 -36.13 -6.94
CA ASP A 847 -16.46 -35.94 -8.09
C ASP A 847 -16.53 -34.47 -8.55
N LEU A 848 -15.50 -33.69 -8.19
CA LEU A 848 -15.43 -32.28 -8.55
C LEU A 848 -15.28 -32.06 -10.07
N ALA A 849 -14.70 -33.01 -10.80
CA ALA A 849 -14.54 -32.90 -12.25
C ALA A 849 -15.88 -33.08 -12.96
N GLU A 850 -16.70 -34.03 -12.50
CA GLU A 850 -18.06 -34.23 -13.00
C GLU A 850 -18.96 -33.03 -12.69
N LEU A 851 -18.87 -32.50 -11.46
CA LEU A 851 -19.63 -31.32 -11.03
C LEU A 851 -19.27 -30.07 -11.84
N TRP A 852 -17.97 -29.88 -12.13
CA TRP A 852 -17.50 -28.79 -12.98
C TRP A 852 -17.94 -28.96 -14.43
N GLY A 853 -17.86 -30.19 -14.99
CA GLY A 853 -18.36 -30.50 -16.33
C GLY A 853 -19.84 -30.15 -16.49
N ALA A 854 -20.66 -30.47 -15.49
CA ALA A 854 -22.08 -30.10 -15.47
C ALA A 854 -22.28 -28.58 -15.42
N ALA A 855 -21.51 -27.86 -14.60
CA ALA A 855 -21.56 -26.40 -14.52
C ALA A 855 -21.14 -25.72 -15.85
N ALA A 856 -20.09 -26.22 -16.50
CA ALA A 856 -19.62 -25.71 -17.78
C ALA A 856 -20.64 -25.95 -18.91
N GLN A 857 -21.24 -27.14 -18.97
CA GLN A 857 -22.33 -27.44 -19.91
C GLN A 857 -23.53 -26.52 -19.69
N LYS A 858 -23.90 -26.26 -18.43
CA LYS A 858 -25.02 -25.37 -18.11
C LYS A 858 -24.70 -23.92 -18.51
N ALA A 859 -23.50 -23.43 -18.22
CA ALA A 859 -23.05 -22.10 -18.60
C ALA A 859 -23.09 -21.92 -20.13
N ALA A 860 -22.58 -22.89 -20.89
CA ALA A 860 -22.56 -22.85 -22.35
C ALA A 860 -23.97 -22.68 -22.98
N GLY A 861 -25.03 -23.14 -22.30
CA GLY A 861 -26.42 -22.97 -22.73
C GLY A 861 -27.05 -21.60 -22.40
N ILE A 862 -26.44 -20.79 -21.54
CA ILE A 862 -26.99 -19.50 -21.07
C ILE A 862 -27.20 -18.48 -22.20
N PRO A 863 -26.25 -18.28 -23.14
CA PRO A 863 -26.46 -17.35 -24.25
C PRO A 863 -27.72 -17.72 -25.07
N GLN A 864 -27.90 -19.02 -25.33
CA GLN A 864 -29.06 -19.52 -26.07
C GLN A 864 -30.37 -19.26 -25.31
N SER A 865 -30.42 -19.52 -24.00
CA SER A 865 -31.64 -19.29 -23.20
C SER A 865 -32.04 -17.82 -23.15
N ILE A 866 -31.07 -16.91 -23.03
CA ILE A 866 -31.31 -15.45 -23.00
C ILE A 866 -31.89 -14.98 -24.34
N HIS A 867 -31.36 -15.50 -25.46
CA HIS A 867 -31.83 -15.13 -26.79
C HIS A 867 -33.18 -15.76 -27.17
N THR A 868 -33.49 -16.98 -26.69
CA THR A 868 -34.80 -17.61 -26.94
C THR A 868 -35.93 -16.98 -26.13
N GLU A 869 -35.67 -16.45 -24.93
CA GLU A 869 -36.69 -15.76 -24.12
C GLU A 869 -36.94 -14.31 -24.57
N ALA A 870 -36.01 -13.69 -25.30
CA ALA A 870 -36.12 -12.30 -25.77
C ALA A 870 -37.09 -12.10 -26.96
N ALA A 871 -37.72 -13.15 -27.49
CA ALA A 871 -38.55 -13.07 -28.71
C ALA A 871 -39.97 -13.63 -28.53
N GLN A 872 -40.78 -13.00 -27.68
CA GLN A 872 -42.21 -12.85 -27.96
C GLN A 872 -42.64 -11.41 -27.62
N PRO A 873 -42.84 -10.53 -28.61
CA PRO A 873 -43.48 -9.25 -28.36
C PRO A 873 -44.90 -9.55 -27.88
N THR A 874 -45.17 -9.33 -26.60
CA THR A 874 -46.52 -9.34 -26.06
C THR A 874 -47.30 -8.21 -26.73
N THR A 875 -48.05 -8.54 -27.79
CA THR A 875 -48.97 -7.63 -28.45
C THR A 875 -50.11 -7.28 -27.50
N LEU A 876 -49.96 -6.21 -26.73
CA LEU A 876 -51.01 -5.58 -25.95
C LEU A 876 -51.20 -4.15 -26.43
N GLY A 877 -52.21 -3.93 -27.27
CA GLY A 877 -52.52 -2.60 -27.78
C GLY A 877 -53.57 -2.50 -28.89
N ARG A 878 -54.59 -3.37 -28.97
CA ARG A 878 -55.76 -3.09 -29.81
C ARG A 878 -56.80 -2.34 -28.98
N ARG A 879 -56.81 -1.01 -29.13
CA ARG A 879 -57.83 -0.09 -28.59
C ARG A 879 -59.24 -0.56 -29.00
N GLN A 880 -60.11 -0.80 -28.03
CA GLN A 880 -61.56 -0.73 -28.27
C GLN A 880 -61.98 0.75 -28.27
N PRO A 881 -62.76 1.22 -29.26
CA PRO A 881 -63.31 2.57 -29.26
C PRO A 881 -64.44 2.69 -28.23
N ARG A 882 -64.39 3.77 -27.44
CA ARG A 882 -65.42 4.20 -26.49
C ARG A 882 -66.72 4.57 -27.22
N VAL A 883 -67.85 4.06 -26.75
CA VAL A 883 -69.19 4.63 -26.99
C VAL A 883 -69.52 5.55 -25.80
N PRO A 884 -70.09 6.75 -26.01
CA PRO A 884 -70.38 7.69 -24.93
C PRO A 884 -71.67 7.36 -24.17
N GLN A 885 -71.67 7.70 -22.88
CA GLN A 885 -72.80 7.63 -21.96
C GLN A 885 -73.96 8.55 -22.40
N ALA A 886 -75.19 8.06 -22.23
CA ALA A 886 -76.38 8.89 -22.05
C ALA A 886 -76.89 8.72 -20.61
N VAL A 887 -77.30 9.85 -20.03
CA VAL A 887 -77.73 10.07 -18.65
C VAL A 887 -79.26 9.92 -18.55
N PHE A 888 -79.73 9.64 -17.32
CA PHE A 888 -81.02 9.99 -16.68
C PHE A 888 -82.07 8.87 -16.42
N MET A 889 -82.33 8.67 -15.11
CA MET A 889 -83.63 8.63 -14.38
C MET A 889 -84.66 7.53 -14.75
N VAL A 890 -85.46 6.89 -13.87
CA VAL A 890 -85.88 7.01 -12.45
C VAL A 890 -86.33 5.61 -11.99
N SER A 891 -85.99 5.21 -10.76
CA SER A 891 -86.86 4.65 -9.68
C SER A 891 -86.06 3.80 -8.71
#